data_AF-A0A3S0F137-F1
#
_entry.id   AF-A0A3S0F137-F1
#
_cell.length_a   1.000
_cell.length_b   1.000
_cell.length_c   1.000
_cell.angle_alpha   90.00
_cell.angle_beta   90.00
_cell.angle_gamma   90.00
#
_symmetry.space_group_name_H-M   'P 1'
#
loop_
_entity.id
_entity.type
_entity.pdbx_description
1 polymer ?
#
loop_
_entity_poly.entity_id
_entity_poly.type
_entity_poly.pdbx_seq_one_letter_code
_entity_poly.pdbx_strand_id
1 'polypeptide(L)'
;MSRRTGAVSRMFVAVLSRAPLLVFAGMAVLGAIAAPASAVAKDYALCFGDEGGDRSPDSGPIDKAGANAGEVLADQRIAACTAIAEDGTETPQLRAKAYFYRAGALDDKQDWTGAIADYDKAIALDPKRTSALFNRGTDWSNKGDDDRAIADFNIVISLEPSASDAYSSRGLAFLRQGKIEAAMLDFQQAIEADPQNGDAHTGLGTALSKTGQPDKAIAEYDKAIRIDPADFIALFNRGLAYAARDEFDRAIADYDAALGIDPRSADAYANRSAAWIGKNDWARAIADANKAIELDAGNIDGYYARAVAWANKDNDDRALADFDKAVALDATDSRPWLGRSLMRSRKGDSAGAAADCRKAIALDPKKTGSCETGQDGGEAAAADTAADSTQPSSDEADQASASLDPSNPATWYIQQGLKDQREGDVKGAVYLFSYAIKFDPDNAEAYFYRALAEASQGHNYLAASDCRRAVELDPRRAGACAPLMAGQKAVPATGTSDQSAQDQAAQDQAAARILVERAGARLVKYGVDGALLDFDKAISLDPKNADAYLGRSRARMLKGDQAGAAADCRRAVELDSARSGSCDEQAAGAEGKTGPAQDPEQPKATAAAPKPQIVRPNLTATDDSLAAKTLETNDQRALQAILGGDAWLDMGKYDKAIGAYDVVIALEPDNRFGYFGRGKARAATADYGQAIADFDRVIQLAPNFAPAYSRRGLAKVTSGDVDGALTDCDRAAMLDPKSRDAHYCKGMAWHAKGDAGRAVAAYTVAIGIDPKADASYYARGMARADSKYYAGAIADFDQALKLDPGNGDYTVARKAAVAAKGENDAAMAEAAPDPVALAAALERGDAFYKKRKYDRAVAAYSRAVALAPNEPSTYSARARARLQKGDYDGALADVNRALEIDPSYITAYHARALILIKKREPEQAIADYDRAIEMKPDFAPLYFGRGSTWYSIGDFDRAATDLDRALRLDPKSDMARQGRKLAMAAKKKALAARTSGKLASQAGKQTPAPQALTRAYINAEVQKQDSQILKAIAEEFPDDYNALLDDVLVVARLGGKQAVENTSRVAVAKLRRRYAPLLPSTPDNEASQALSAQLAMINYLMARQTPATCDNYLRSGPDAVSAPDSEFLAHLDKMGATLFRAFGAAKRSGLPAAEPEDQDWSLVADAFTKSGGTPTEMGAIAHANQDFAGLCSATAKLLAAALSLQGEPGRHVKTALLYAVVKN
;
A
#
# COMPACT_ATOMS: atom_id res chain seq x y z
N MET A 1 -70.59 13.48 -20.17
CA MET A 1 -71.44 12.35 -19.69
C MET A 1 -70.69 11.69 -18.53
N SER A 2 -71.20 11.70 -17.29
CA SER A 2 -72.02 10.61 -16.70
C SER A 2 -71.24 9.29 -16.58
N ARG A 3 -70.57 9.00 -15.45
CA ARG A 3 -71.08 8.34 -14.20
C ARG A 3 -71.33 6.82 -14.33
N ARG A 4 -70.72 6.01 -13.45
CA ARG A 4 -71.32 5.05 -12.46
C ARG A 4 -70.25 4.08 -11.90
N THR A 5 -69.97 4.06 -10.58
CA THR A 5 -70.55 3.25 -9.47
C THR A 5 -70.44 1.72 -9.63
N GLY A 6 -70.13 0.92 -8.59
CA GLY A 6 -69.86 1.24 -7.18
C GLY A 6 -70.18 0.07 -6.21
N ALA A 7 -69.59 0.05 -5.01
CA ALA A 7 -69.69 -1.03 -3.99
C ALA A 7 -69.36 -0.51 -2.56
N VAL A 8 -69.19 -1.36 -1.52
CA VAL A 8 -70.18 -2.07 -0.67
C VAL A 8 -69.42 -2.94 0.37
N SER A 9 -69.71 -3.06 1.68
CA SER A 9 -70.55 -2.30 2.65
C SER A 9 -70.34 -2.84 4.10
N ARG A 10 -70.77 -2.06 5.14
CA ARG A 10 -71.10 -2.44 6.55
C ARG A 10 -69.92 -2.69 7.54
N MET A 11 -70.02 -2.47 8.87
CA MET A 11 -71.15 -2.05 9.74
C MET A 11 -70.71 -1.41 11.09
N PHE A 12 -71.41 -0.33 11.55
CA PHE A 12 -71.92 0.01 12.92
C PHE A 12 -70.98 0.00 14.17
N VAL A 13 -71.09 0.84 15.22
CA VAL A 13 -71.81 2.12 15.61
C VAL A 13 -71.18 2.57 16.98
N ALA A 14 -71.29 3.74 17.66
CA ALA A 14 -72.22 4.87 17.86
C ALA A 14 -71.42 6.23 17.98
N VAL A 15 -71.89 7.49 18.18
CA VAL A 15 -73.12 8.18 18.67
C VAL A 15 -73.24 8.14 20.22
N LEU A 16 -73.15 9.23 21.02
CA LEU A 16 -73.72 10.62 21.02
C LEU A 16 -72.65 11.68 21.44
N SER A 17 -72.76 13.00 21.26
CA SER A 17 -73.55 13.96 20.46
C SER A 17 -72.79 15.33 20.51
N ARG A 18 -73.18 16.50 19.97
CA ARG A 18 -74.45 17.10 19.51
C ARG A 18 -74.17 18.00 18.26
N ALA A 19 -75.04 18.97 17.97
CA ALA A 19 -74.94 19.98 16.89
C ALA A 19 -75.25 21.40 17.50
N PRO A 20 -75.43 22.55 16.77
CA PRO A 20 -75.63 22.71 15.30
C PRO A 20 -75.19 24.03 14.57
N LEU A 21 -75.12 23.95 13.21
CA LEU A 21 -75.46 25.00 12.19
C LEU A 21 -74.61 26.32 12.16
N LEU A 22 -74.52 27.17 11.10
CA LEU A 22 -75.12 27.38 9.75
C LEU A 22 -73.94 27.72 8.74
N VAL A 23 -73.98 27.94 7.40
CA VAL A 23 -74.91 27.80 6.24
C VAL A 23 -74.11 27.78 4.89
N PHE A 24 -74.78 27.57 3.75
CA PHE A 24 -74.35 27.72 2.32
C PHE A 24 -73.64 29.06 1.99
N ALA A 25 -72.63 29.20 1.12
CA ALA A 25 -72.35 28.77 -0.28
C ALA A 25 -72.87 29.73 -1.39
N GLY A 26 -72.03 30.05 -2.40
CA GLY A 26 -72.36 30.93 -3.54
C GLY A 26 -71.17 31.21 -4.48
N MET A 27 -71.43 31.40 -5.79
CA MET A 27 -70.42 31.53 -6.85
C MET A 27 -70.06 32.98 -7.25
N ALA A 28 -68.85 33.12 -7.82
CA ALA A 28 -68.48 34.02 -8.93
C ALA A 28 -68.45 35.57 -8.77
N VAL A 29 -67.23 36.08 -8.52
CA VAL A 29 -66.48 37.01 -9.40
C VAL A 29 -67.20 38.25 -9.97
N LEU A 30 -66.97 39.42 -9.32
CA LEU A 30 -66.38 40.65 -9.92
C LEU A 30 -66.31 41.81 -8.90
N GLY A 31 -65.26 42.64 -8.97
CA GLY A 31 -65.19 43.94 -8.27
C GLY A 31 -63.99 44.14 -7.32
N ALA A 32 -63.35 45.30 -7.42
CA ALA A 32 -62.41 45.86 -6.42
C ALA A 32 -63.21 46.43 -5.22
N ILE A 33 -62.66 46.83 -4.07
CA ILE A 33 -61.35 47.43 -3.76
C ILE A 33 -60.82 46.88 -2.42
N ALA A 34 -59.51 46.64 -2.32
CA ALA A 34 -58.86 46.31 -1.06
C ALA A 34 -58.11 47.53 -0.49
N ALA A 35 -58.37 47.87 0.77
CA ALA A 35 -57.47 48.70 1.59
C ALA A 35 -56.42 47.79 2.28
N PRO A 36 -55.18 48.26 2.52
CA PRO A 36 -54.08 47.41 2.95
C PRO A 36 -54.18 46.99 4.42
N ALA A 37 -53.61 45.81 4.73
CA ALA A 37 -53.32 45.42 6.10
C ALA A 37 -52.17 46.27 6.69
N SER A 38 -52.14 46.41 8.01
CA SER A 38 -51.14 47.17 8.74
C SER A 38 -49.73 46.61 8.58
N ALA A 39 -48.76 47.47 8.26
CA ALA A 39 -47.34 47.10 8.28
C ALA A 39 -46.88 46.79 9.72
N VAL A 40 -46.17 45.68 9.90
CA VAL A 40 -45.44 45.38 11.14
C VAL A 40 -44.19 46.26 11.17
N ALA A 41 -43.92 46.91 12.30
CA ALA A 41 -42.70 47.68 12.49
C ALA A 41 -41.49 46.74 12.52
N LYS A 42 -40.52 46.96 11.63
CA LYS A 42 -39.28 46.17 11.55
C LYS A 42 -38.24 46.72 12.52
N ASP A 43 -37.77 45.89 13.43
CA ASP A 43 -36.69 46.24 14.35
C ASP A 43 -35.33 45.77 13.79
N TYR A 44 -34.70 46.63 12.99
CA TYR A 44 -33.39 46.36 12.41
C TYR A 44 -32.28 46.36 13.47
N ALA A 45 -32.42 47.12 14.56
CA ALA A 45 -31.43 47.18 15.64
C ALA A 45 -31.43 45.87 16.45
N LEU A 46 -32.61 45.35 16.79
CA LEU A 46 -32.75 44.06 17.48
C LEU A 46 -32.31 42.86 16.61
N CYS A 47 -32.42 42.96 15.29
CA CYS A 47 -31.90 41.92 14.38
C CYS A 47 -30.37 42.01 14.19
N PHE A 48 -29.83 43.19 13.86
CA PHE A 48 -28.44 43.34 13.44
C PHE A 48 -27.46 43.68 14.57
N GLY A 49 -27.95 44.31 15.65
CA GLY A 49 -27.13 45.00 16.65
C GLY A 49 -26.86 46.46 16.28
N ASP A 50 -26.36 47.26 17.23
CA ASP A 50 -25.92 48.63 16.97
C ASP A 50 -24.74 48.63 15.98
N GLU A 51 -24.84 49.43 14.91
CA GLU A 51 -23.82 49.47 13.84
C GLU A 51 -22.59 50.29 14.28
N GLY A 52 -21.76 49.66 15.13
CA GLY A 52 -20.63 50.27 15.84
C GLY A 52 -19.27 49.60 15.60
N GLY A 53 -19.00 49.18 14.36
CA GLY A 53 -17.67 48.73 13.91
C GLY A 53 -17.66 47.36 13.20
N ASP A 54 -16.83 47.24 12.18
CA ASP A 54 -16.39 45.93 11.68
C ASP A 54 -15.64 45.22 12.83
N ARG A 55 -16.23 44.13 13.33
CA ARG A 55 -15.48 43.15 14.11
C ARG A 55 -14.86 42.16 13.14
N SER A 56 -13.56 41.93 13.31
CA SER A 56 -12.77 41.00 12.51
C SER A 56 -13.36 39.58 12.57
N PRO A 57 -13.10 38.70 11.58
CA PRO A 57 -13.51 37.30 11.63
C PRO A 57 -12.97 36.51 12.83
N ASP A 58 -11.96 37.05 13.54
CA ASP A 58 -11.23 36.46 14.69
C ASP A 58 -12.05 36.28 15.98
N SER A 59 -13.36 36.02 15.87
CA SER A 59 -14.21 35.52 16.95
C SER A 59 -14.76 34.15 16.59
N GLY A 60 -14.10 33.10 17.09
CA GLY A 60 -14.56 31.72 17.00
C GLY A 60 -15.86 31.44 17.78
N PRO A 61 -16.24 30.15 17.96
CA PRO A 61 -17.47 29.78 18.65
C PRO A 61 -17.51 30.35 20.08
N ILE A 62 -18.64 30.94 20.46
CA ILE A 62 -18.78 31.72 21.70
C ILE A 62 -18.56 30.85 22.94
N ASP A 63 -17.70 31.32 23.84
CA ASP A 63 -17.40 30.70 25.13
C ASP A 63 -18.67 30.40 25.95
N LYS A 64 -18.80 29.14 26.41
CA LYS A 64 -19.96 28.65 27.17
C LYS A 64 -19.90 29.03 28.65
N ALA A 65 -19.82 30.33 28.95
CA ALA A 65 -19.70 30.88 30.29
C ALA A 65 -20.88 31.81 30.68
N GLY A 66 -22.09 31.26 30.89
CA GLY A 66 -23.23 32.07 31.37
C GLY A 66 -24.62 31.45 31.24
N ALA A 67 -24.92 30.42 32.04
CA ALA A 67 -26.28 29.85 32.07
C ALA A 67 -27.35 30.87 32.54
N ASN A 68 -28.54 30.79 31.95
CA ASN A 68 -29.78 31.47 32.35
C ASN A 68 -29.89 33.00 32.09
N ALA A 69 -29.14 33.56 31.14
CA ALA A 69 -29.33 34.95 30.68
C ALA A 69 -29.73 35.10 29.19
N GLY A 70 -29.27 34.21 28.31
CA GLY A 70 -29.39 34.39 26.85
C GLY A 70 -30.72 34.00 26.21
N GLU A 71 -31.52 33.14 26.84
CA GLU A 71 -32.69 32.48 26.21
C GLU A 71 -33.75 33.47 25.70
N VAL A 72 -33.91 34.61 26.39
CA VAL A 72 -34.85 35.68 26.02
C VAL A 72 -34.35 36.52 24.82
N LEU A 73 -33.03 36.65 24.64
CA LEU A 73 -32.44 37.47 23.55
C LEU A 73 -32.46 36.75 22.21
N ALA A 74 -32.19 35.43 22.19
CA ALA A 74 -32.21 34.65 20.96
C ALA A 74 -33.60 34.65 20.30
N ASP A 75 -34.66 34.39 21.06
CA ASP A 75 -36.04 34.41 20.51
C ASP A 75 -36.49 35.80 20.06
N GLN A 76 -36.06 36.87 20.75
CA GLN A 76 -36.31 38.25 20.32
C GLN A 76 -35.59 38.56 18.99
N ARG A 77 -34.34 38.13 18.83
CA ARG A 77 -33.57 38.28 17.59
C ARG A 77 -34.17 37.48 16.43
N ILE A 78 -34.62 36.24 16.70
CA ILE A 78 -35.31 35.40 15.72
C ILE A 78 -36.60 36.08 15.22
N ALA A 79 -37.40 36.65 16.13
CA ALA A 79 -38.62 37.38 15.77
C ALA A 79 -38.32 38.65 14.95
N ALA A 80 -37.35 39.47 15.39
CA ALA A 80 -36.96 40.70 14.69
C ALA A 80 -36.43 40.42 13.27
N CYS A 81 -35.49 39.48 13.13
CA CYS A 81 -34.95 39.11 11.84
C CYS A 81 -35.99 38.46 10.92
N THR A 82 -36.98 37.72 11.46
CA THR A 82 -38.08 37.15 10.67
C THR A 82 -38.88 38.21 9.92
N ALA A 83 -39.18 39.34 10.56
CA ALA A 83 -39.95 40.44 9.97
C ALA A 83 -39.22 41.16 8.82
N ILE A 84 -37.89 41.01 8.72
CA ILE A 84 -37.05 41.59 7.68
C ILE A 84 -36.74 40.55 6.59
N ALA A 85 -36.39 39.32 6.99
CA ALA A 85 -35.93 38.28 6.09
C ALA A 85 -37.04 37.74 5.18
N GLU A 86 -38.26 37.54 5.70
CA GLU A 86 -39.37 36.98 4.93
C GLU A 86 -40.17 38.05 4.13
N ASP A 87 -39.87 39.35 4.28
CA ASP A 87 -40.53 40.42 3.53
C ASP A 87 -39.99 40.53 2.10
N GLY A 88 -40.85 40.29 1.11
CA GLY A 88 -40.52 40.41 -0.33
C GLY A 88 -40.26 41.82 -0.84
N THR A 89 -40.51 42.87 -0.05
CA THR A 89 -40.21 44.27 -0.39
C THR A 89 -38.81 44.71 0.01
N GLU A 90 -38.12 43.94 0.86
CA GLU A 90 -36.75 44.24 1.30
C GLU A 90 -35.69 43.93 0.23
N THR A 91 -34.56 44.63 0.31
CA THR A 91 -33.44 44.38 -0.61
C THR A 91 -32.85 42.98 -0.40
N PRO A 92 -32.42 42.26 -1.45
CA PRO A 92 -31.79 40.95 -1.31
C PRO A 92 -30.64 40.93 -0.28
N GLN A 93 -29.90 42.03 -0.17
CA GLN A 93 -28.79 42.21 0.76
C GLN A 93 -29.26 42.32 2.22
N LEU A 94 -30.30 43.10 2.51
CA LEU A 94 -30.89 43.18 3.87
C LEU A 94 -31.55 41.86 4.27
N ARG A 95 -32.19 41.17 3.32
CA ARG A 95 -32.76 39.84 3.54
C ARG A 95 -31.69 38.79 3.81
N ALA A 96 -30.59 38.78 3.04
CA ALA A 96 -29.44 37.91 3.30
C ALA A 96 -28.81 38.17 4.68
N LYS A 97 -28.64 39.45 5.06
CA LYS A 97 -28.17 39.86 6.41
C LYS A 97 -29.13 39.34 7.49
N ALA A 98 -30.45 39.47 7.30
CA ALA A 98 -31.44 39.03 8.28
C ALA A 98 -31.56 37.50 8.38
N TYR A 99 -31.50 36.74 7.29
CA TYR A 99 -31.41 35.27 7.35
C TYR A 99 -30.15 34.81 8.06
N PHE A 100 -28.99 35.43 7.79
CA PHE A 100 -27.72 35.11 8.45
C PHE A 100 -27.78 35.33 9.99
N TYR A 101 -28.29 36.47 10.45
CA TYR A 101 -28.42 36.71 11.90
C TYR A 101 -29.54 35.90 12.56
N ARG A 102 -30.59 35.51 11.83
CA ARG A 102 -31.59 34.55 12.35
C ARG A 102 -31.00 33.14 12.48
N ALA A 103 -30.19 32.72 11.52
CA ALA A 103 -29.50 31.44 11.57
C ALA A 103 -28.55 31.35 12.77
N GLY A 104 -27.73 32.38 13.02
CA GLY A 104 -26.89 32.44 14.23
C GLY A 104 -27.69 32.37 15.54
N ALA A 105 -28.84 33.03 15.62
CA ALA A 105 -29.71 32.95 16.81
C ALA A 105 -30.43 31.58 16.96
N LEU A 106 -30.53 30.78 15.89
CA LEU A 106 -31.00 29.38 15.93
C LEU A 106 -29.85 28.43 16.31
N ASP A 107 -28.63 28.73 15.87
CA ASP A 107 -27.38 28.05 16.24
C ASP A 107 -27.08 28.19 17.76
N ASP A 108 -27.23 29.40 18.31
CA ASP A 108 -27.20 29.67 19.77
C ASP A 108 -28.19 28.77 20.55
N LYS A 109 -29.33 28.42 19.94
CA LYS A 109 -30.38 27.56 20.50
C LYS A 109 -30.23 26.08 20.13
N GLN A 110 -29.14 25.70 19.45
CA GLN A 110 -28.84 24.36 18.95
C GLN A 110 -29.86 23.80 17.95
N ASP A 111 -30.69 24.66 17.34
CA ASP A 111 -31.48 24.28 16.16
C ASP A 111 -30.63 24.42 14.89
N TRP A 112 -29.64 23.53 14.78
CA TRP A 112 -28.83 23.33 13.59
C TRP A 112 -29.66 23.08 12.32
N THR A 113 -30.96 22.74 12.42
CA THR A 113 -31.81 22.45 11.26
C THR A 113 -32.49 23.72 10.76
N GLY A 114 -32.95 24.58 11.66
CA GLY A 114 -33.39 25.94 11.36
C GLY A 114 -32.24 26.82 10.85
N ALA A 115 -31.08 26.76 11.51
CA ALA A 115 -29.88 27.52 11.14
C ALA A 115 -29.44 27.22 9.70
N ILE A 116 -29.19 25.94 9.36
CA ILE A 116 -28.88 25.49 7.99
C ILE A 116 -29.91 26.00 6.96
N ALA A 117 -31.21 25.91 7.27
CA ALA A 117 -32.27 26.29 6.34
C ALA A 117 -32.35 27.80 6.08
N ASP A 118 -31.81 28.64 6.96
CA ASP A 118 -31.68 30.08 6.74
C ASP A 118 -30.30 30.47 6.18
N TYR A 119 -29.21 29.76 6.53
CA TYR A 119 -27.95 29.90 5.81
C TYR A 119 -28.11 29.54 4.32
N ASP A 120 -28.89 28.51 3.98
CA ASP A 120 -29.29 28.18 2.59
C ASP A 120 -29.91 29.40 1.88
N LYS A 121 -30.83 30.12 2.53
CA LYS A 121 -31.47 31.32 1.97
C LYS A 121 -30.51 32.50 1.89
N ALA A 122 -29.66 32.69 2.90
CA ALA A 122 -28.64 33.73 2.92
C ALA A 122 -27.64 33.56 1.76
N ILE A 123 -27.15 32.33 1.55
CA ILE A 123 -26.23 31.96 0.46
C ILE A 123 -26.93 32.05 -0.90
N ALA A 124 -28.22 31.71 -1.01
CA ALA A 124 -28.98 31.85 -2.25
C ALA A 124 -29.18 33.32 -2.67
N LEU A 125 -29.19 34.26 -1.71
CA LEU A 125 -29.30 35.70 -1.96
C LEU A 125 -27.93 36.40 -2.08
N ASP A 126 -26.91 35.87 -1.39
CA ASP A 126 -25.53 36.39 -1.36
C ASP A 126 -24.51 35.25 -1.45
N PRO A 127 -24.26 34.69 -2.66
CA PRO A 127 -23.42 33.49 -2.84
C PRO A 127 -21.93 33.68 -2.55
N LYS A 128 -21.51 34.88 -2.11
CA LYS A 128 -20.13 35.19 -1.73
C LYS A 128 -19.95 35.32 -0.22
N ARG A 129 -21.00 35.14 0.58
CA ARG A 129 -20.95 35.23 2.04
C ARG A 129 -20.28 34.01 2.65
N THR A 130 -18.95 34.04 2.68
CA THR A 130 -18.07 33.02 3.25
C THR A 130 -18.42 32.65 4.68
N SER A 131 -18.76 33.63 5.54
CA SER A 131 -19.24 33.36 6.90
C SER A 131 -20.54 32.53 6.97
N ALA A 132 -21.46 32.69 6.01
CA ALA A 132 -22.68 31.86 5.97
C ALA A 132 -22.38 30.43 5.51
N LEU A 133 -21.40 30.24 4.61
CA LEU A 133 -20.92 28.93 4.19
C LEU A 133 -20.14 28.24 5.31
N PHE A 134 -19.26 28.96 6.01
CA PHE A 134 -18.48 28.45 7.13
C PHE A 134 -19.39 27.96 8.26
N ASN A 135 -20.30 28.81 8.73
CA ASN A 135 -21.24 28.45 9.80
C ASN A 135 -22.09 27.24 9.38
N ARG A 136 -22.71 27.23 8.19
CA ARG A 136 -23.47 26.07 7.70
C ARG A 136 -22.63 24.79 7.64
N GLY A 137 -21.34 24.89 7.32
CA GLY A 137 -20.38 23.78 7.39
C GLY A 137 -20.19 23.27 8.82
N THR A 138 -20.08 24.17 9.79
CA THR A 138 -20.05 23.85 11.22
C THR A 138 -21.35 23.21 11.71
N ASP A 139 -22.53 23.70 11.30
CA ASP A 139 -23.83 23.08 11.59
C ASP A 139 -23.90 21.64 11.05
N TRP A 140 -23.45 21.41 9.81
CA TRP A 140 -23.37 20.07 9.21
C TRP A 140 -22.43 19.16 10.02
N SER A 141 -21.29 19.67 10.44
CA SER A 141 -20.33 19.02 11.34
C SER A 141 -20.98 18.65 12.69
N ASN A 142 -21.73 19.57 13.31
CA ASN A 142 -22.46 19.35 14.57
C ASN A 142 -23.57 18.30 14.43
N LYS A 143 -24.12 18.11 13.22
CA LYS A 143 -25.07 17.04 12.87
C LYS A 143 -24.40 15.73 12.42
N GLY A 144 -23.06 15.67 12.38
CA GLY A 144 -22.29 14.50 11.93
C GLY A 144 -22.26 14.29 10.41
N ASP A 145 -22.73 15.26 9.61
CA ASP A 145 -22.69 15.21 8.14
C ASP A 145 -21.38 15.82 7.62
N ASP A 146 -20.26 15.19 7.99
CA ASP A 146 -18.91 15.66 7.67
C ASP A 146 -18.71 15.87 6.16
N ASP A 147 -19.35 15.09 5.29
CA ASP A 147 -19.21 15.25 3.83
C ASP A 147 -19.85 16.55 3.31
N ARG A 148 -20.95 17.04 3.92
CA ARG A 148 -21.48 18.40 3.63
C ARG A 148 -20.65 19.49 4.27
N ALA A 149 -20.17 19.29 5.50
CA ALA A 149 -19.25 20.23 6.17
C ALA A 149 -18.00 20.49 5.31
N ILE A 150 -17.34 19.42 4.86
CA ILE A 150 -16.19 19.46 3.95
C ILE A 150 -16.54 20.15 2.63
N ALA A 151 -17.73 19.93 2.07
CA ALA A 151 -18.15 20.59 0.84
C ALA A 151 -18.27 22.11 0.99
N ASP A 152 -18.80 22.59 2.12
CA ASP A 152 -18.93 24.03 2.40
C ASP A 152 -17.58 24.67 2.74
N PHE A 153 -16.75 24.04 3.57
CA PHE A 153 -15.39 24.52 3.85
C PHE A 153 -14.52 24.58 2.58
N ASN A 154 -14.70 23.66 1.63
CA ASN A 154 -14.04 23.74 0.32
C ASN A 154 -14.44 25.00 -0.47
N ILE A 155 -15.70 25.46 -0.35
CA ILE A 155 -16.16 26.69 -1.02
C ILE A 155 -15.55 27.91 -0.31
N VAL A 156 -15.56 27.95 1.03
CA VAL A 156 -14.90 29.01 1.81
C VAL A 156 -13.43 29.15 1.41
N ILE A 157 -12.66 28.07 1.45
CA ILE A 157 -11.23 28.05 1.07
C ILE A 157 -11.01 28.44 -0.40
N SER A 158 -11.98 28.19 -1.29
CA SER A 158 -11.88 28.62 -2.71
C SER A 158 -12.15 30.12 -2.92
N LEU A 159 -12.79 30.79 -1.97
CA LEU A 159 -13.06 32.23 -1.97
C LEU A 159 -12.02 32.99 -1.14
N GLU A 160 -11.58 32.42 -0.02
CA GLU A 160 -10.63 32.94 0.95
C GLU A 160 -9.53 31.88 1.22
N PRO A 161 -8.47 31.81 0.38
CA PRO A 161 -7.40 30.80 0.50
C PRO A 161 -6.55 30.89 1.78
N SER A 162 -6.79 31.88 2.64
CA SER A 162 -6.15 32.09 3.95
C SER A 162 -7.12 31.94 5.13
N ALA A 163 -8.32 31.38 4.93
CA ALA A 163 -9.30 31.17 5.98
C ALA A 163 -8.87 30.02 6.92
N SER A 164 -8.02 30.32 7.91
CA SER A 164 -7.42 29.34 8.83
C SER A 164 -8.46 28.42 9.48
N ASP A 165 -9.55 28.97 10.00
CA ASP A 165 -10.61 28.19 10.67
C ASP A 165 -11.35 27.24 9.73
N ALA A 166 -11.46 27.58 8.43
CA ALA A 166 -12.04 26.70 7.42
C ALA A 166 -11.12 25.51 7.12
N TYR A 167 -9.80 25.71 7.13
CA TYR A 167 -8.84 24.60 7.07
C TYR A 167 -8.89 23.77 8.36
N SER A 168 -8.86 24.40 9.54
CA SER A 168 -8.91 23.70 10.83
C SER A 168 -10.18 22.84 10.96
N SER A 169 -11.35 23.42 10.66
CA SER A 169 -12.65 22.73 10.70
C SER A 169 -12.75 21.59 9.68
N ARG A 170 -12.20 21.76 8.47
CA ARG A 170 -12.11 20.68 7.47
C ARG A 170 -11.14 19.57 7.93
N GLY A 171 -10.05 19.94 8.61
CA GLY A 171 -9.12 19.03 9.26
C GLY A 171 -9.79 18.19 10.37
N LEU A 172 -10.61 18.80 11.22
CA LEU A 172 -11.40 18.09 12.23
C LEU A 172 -12.42 17.12 11.61
N ALA A 173 -13.13 17.52 10.55
CA ALA A 173 -14.01 16.62 9.80
C ALA A 173 -13.22 15.46 9.14
N PHE A 174 -12.03 15.73 8.60
CA PHE A 174 -11.14 14.69 8.09
C PHE A 174 -10.62 13.75 9.20
N LEU A 175 -10.35 14.23 10.42
CA LEU A 175 -10.02 13.37 11.57
C LEU A 175 -11.17 12.43 11.93
N ARG A 176 -12.41 12.94 12.04
CA ARG A 176 -13.60 12.12 12.33
C ARG A 176 -13.83 11.05 11.26
N GLN A 177 -13.62 11.39 9.99
CA GLN A 177 -13.67 10.44 8.88
C GLN A 177 -12.43 9.51 8.74
N GLY A 178 -11.49 9.55 9.69
CA GLY A 178 -10.28 8.72 9.69
C GLY A 178 -9.28 9.04 8.58
N LYS A 179 -9.42 10.19 7.91
CA LYS A 179 -8.54 10.69 6.83
C LYS A 179 -7.35 11.45 7.42
N ILE A 180 -6.63 10.83 8.37
CA ILE A 180 -5.61 11.50 9.23
C ILE A 180 -4.55 12.23 8.39
N GLU A 181 -4.08 11.66 7.29
CA GLU A 181 -3.04 12.31 6.46
C GLU A 181 -3.54 13.56 5.72
N ALA A 182 -4.86 13.67 5.49
CA ALA A 182 -5.46 14.89 4.94
C ALA A 182 -5.70 15.94 6.03
N ALA A 183 -6.12 15.50 7.22
CA ALA A 183 -6.29 16.38 8.38
C ALA A 183 -4.97 17.06 8.78
N MET A 184 -3.86 16.31 8.84
CA MET A 184 -2.53 16.87 9.11
C MET A 184 -2.14 17.99 8.14
N LEU A 185 -2.47 17.84 6.85
CA LEU A 185 -2.17 18.84 5.84
C LEU A 185 -3.07 20.08 6.00
N ASP A 186 -4.35 19.88 6.30
CA ASP A 186 -5.28 20.99 6.57
C ASP A 186 -4.88 21.79 7.81
N PHE A 187 -4.55 21.13 8.94
CA PHE A 187 -4.06 21.85 10.13
C PHE A 187 -2.73 22.57 9.87
N GLN A 188 -1.84 21.98 9.07
CA GLN A 188 -0.59 22.63 8.66
C GLN A 188 -0.86 23.88 7.79
N GLN A 189 -1.87 23.86 6.91
CA GLN A 189 -2.30 25.05 6.15
C GLN A 189 -3.00 26.09 7.02
N ALA A 190 -3.76 25.67 8.04
CA ALA A 190 -4.32 26.58 9.03
C ALA A 190 -3.20 27.32 9.81
N ILE A 191 -2.21 26.59 10.31
CA ILE A 191 -1.04 27.17 11.03
C ILE A 191 -0.18 28.05 10.11
N GLU A 192 -0.10 27.76 8.80
CA GLU A 192 0.57 28.62 7.82
C GLU A 192 -0.22 29.90 7.47
N ALA A 193 -1.55 29.86 7.58
CA ALA A 193 -2.42 31.02 7.37
C ALA A 193 -2.54 31.90 8.62
N ASP A 194 -2.65 31.29 9.79
CA ASP A 194 -2.56 31.94 11.11
C ASP A 194 -1.77 31.07 12.12
N PRO A 195 -0.54 31.46 12.47
CA PRO A 195 0.26 30.82 13.52
C PRO A 195 -0.26 30.97 14.95
N GLN A 196 -1.41 31.61 15.18
CA GLN A 196 -2.10 31.71 16.48
C GLN A 196 -3.37 30.86 16.56
N ASN A 197 -3.68 30.04 15.55
CA ASN A 197 -4.84 29.17 15.56
C ASN A 197 -4.62 27.97 16.52
N GLY A 198 -5.08 28.12 17.77
CA GLY A 198 -4.94 27.09 18.82
C GLY A 198 -5.56 25.75 18.43
N ASP A 199 -6.79 25.78 17.90
CA ASP A 199 -7.51 24.58 17.40
C ASP A 199 -6.70 23.82 16.35
N ALA A 200 -6.01 24.52 15.44
CA ALA A 200 -5.17 23.87 14.44
C ALA A 200 -3.93 23.20 15.05
N HIS A 201 -3.29 23.80 16.06
CA HIS A 201 -2.21 23.14 16.80
C HIS A 201 -2.70 21.92 17.58
N THR A 202 -3.85 22.00 18.24
CA THR A 202 -4.48 20.88 18.97
C THR A 202 -4.93 19.76 18.02
N GLY A 203 -5.49 20.11 16.87
CA GLY A 203 -5.83 19.20 15.78
C GLY A 203 -4.61 18.51 15.18
N LEU A 204 -3.53 19.26 14.90
CA LEU A 204 -2.28 18.71 14.37
C LEU A 204 -1.61 17.78 15.39
N GLY A 205 -1.56 18.16 16.67
CA GLY A 205 -1.07 17.30 17.76
C GLY A 205 -1.89 16.01 17.87
N THR A 206 -3.21 16.11 17.81
CA THR A 206 -4.13 14.96 17.82
C THR A 206 -3.88 14.03 16.63
N ALA A 207 -3.64 14.58 15.44
CA ALA A 207 -3.31 13.82 14.24
C ALA A 207 -1.93 13.13 14.36
N LEU A 208 -0.90 13.87 14.81
CA LEU A 208 0.47 13.38 15.02
C LEU A 208 0.50 12.21 16.02
N SER A 209 -0.20 12.34 17.14
CA SER A 209 -0.34 11.29 18.16
C SER A 209 -0.91 10.01 17.55
N LYS A 210 -2.00 10.10 16.78
CA LYS A 210 -2.60 8.95 16.07
C LYS A 210 -1.71 8.34 14.98
N THR A 211 -0.68 9.05 14.50
CA THR A 211 0.35 8.48 13.60
C THR A 211 1.54 7.83 14.32
N GLY A 212 1.57 7.82 15.66
CA GLY A 212 2.68 7.29 16.45
C GLY A 212 3.88 8.24 16.55
N GLN A 213 3.62 9.56 16.54
CA GLN A 213 4.65 10.61 16.68
C GLN A 213 4.41 11.45 17.96
N PRO A 214 4.48 10.85 19.18
CA PRO A 214 4.10 11.51 20.43
C PRO A 214 4.94 12.78 20.71
N ASP A 215 6.24 12.74 20.46
CA ASP A 215 7.16 13.86 20.69
C ASP A 215 6.77 15.12 19.90
N LYS A 216 6.30 14.95 18.66
CA LYS A 216 5.78 16.05 17.85
C LYS A 216 4.39 16.48 18.31
N ALA A 217 3.55 15.54 18.74
CA ALA A 217 2.24 15.87 19.28
C ALA A 217 2.35 16.76 20.54
N ILE A 218 3.23 16.39 21.48
CA ILE A 218 3.57 17.19 22.67
C ILE A 218 4.04 18.59 22.25
N ALA A 219 4.94 18.69 21.26
CA ALA A 219 5.45 19.98 20.79
C ALA A 219 4.39 20.89 20.12
N GLU A 220 3.30 20.33 19.58
CA GLU A 220 2.16 21.12 19.08
C GLU A 220 1.15 21.47 20.19
N TYR A 221 0.83 20.53 21.10
CA TYR A 221 0.01 20.85 22.28
C TYR A 221 0.69 21.92 23.17
N ASP A 222 2.01 21.87 23.28
CA ASP A 222 2.81 22.92 23.95
C ASP A 222 2.64 24.30 23.30
N LYS A 223 2.25 24.41 22.03
CA LYS A 223 1.93 25.69 21.38
C LYS A 223 0.48 26.07 21.63
N ALA A 224 -0.46 25.14 21.47
CA ALA A 224 -1.88 25.36 21.78
C ALA A 224 -2.07 25.88 23.21
N ILE A 225 -1.46 25.22 24.21
CA ILE A 225 -1.53 25.59 25.64
C ILE A 225 -0.80 26.91 25.95
N ARG A 226 0.05 27.41 25.03
CA ARG A 226 0.65 28.76 25.10
C ARG A 226 -0.20 29.85 24.44
N ILE A 227 -1.13 29.47 23.54
CA ILE A 227 -2.11 30.34 22.91
C ILE A 227 -3.33 30.45 23.84
N ASP A 228 -3.93 29.32 24.19
CA ASP A 228 -4.97 29.19 25.21
C ASP A 228 -4.57 28.21 26.33
N PRO A 229 -4.20 28.72 27.52
CA PRO A 229 -3.97 27.90 28.71
C PRO A 229 -5.20 27.13 29.24
N ALA A 230 -6.40 27.40 28.72
CA ALA A 230 -7.65 26.72 29.07
C ALA A 230 -8.09 25.64 28.06
N ASP A 231 -7.28 25.31 27.03
CA ASP A 231 -7.58 24.22 26.10
C ASP A 231 -7.52 22.85 26.81
N PHE A 232 -8.70 22.41 27.26
CA PHE A 232 -8.94 21.10 27.87
C PHE A 232 -8.46 19.95 26.96
N ILE A 233 -8.65 20.05 25.65
CA ILE A 233 -8.36 18.98 24.68
C ILE A 233 -6.84 18.87 24.48
N ALA A 234 -6.12 19.98 24.39
CA ALA A 234 -4.65 19.96 24.37
C ALA A 234 -4.07 19.41 25.68
N LEU A 235 -4.54 19.89 26.83
CA LEU A 235 -4.08 19.41 28.14
C LEU A 235 -4.31 17.91 28.31
N PHE A 236 -5.54 17.44 28.09
CA PHE A 236 -5.89 16.02 28.19
C PHE A 236 -5.07 15.15 27.22
N ASN A 237 -4.92 15.57 25.95
CA ASN A 237 -4.17 14.79 24.97
C ASN A 237 -2.63 14.87 25.15
N ARG A 238 -2.09 15.95 25.73
CA ARG A 238 -0.68 16.01 26.16
C ARG A 238 -0.43 15.12 27.38
N GLY A 239 -1.37 15.09 28.33
CA GLY A 239 -1.36 14.14 29.43
C GLY A 239 -1.33 12.68 28.97
N LEU A 240 -2.14 12.32 27.97
CA LEU A 240 -2.10 11.00 27.32
C LEU A 240 -0.73 10.72 26.67
N ALA A 241 -0.12 11.70 26.00
CA ALA A 241 1.18 11.55 25.34
C ALA A 241 2.34 11.41 26.35
N TYR A 242 2.29 12.09 27.51
CA TYR A 242 3.24 11.88 28.60
C TYR A 242 3.03 10.53 29.30
N ALA A 243 1.79 10.11 29.53
CA ALA A 243 1.49 8.80 30.12
C ALA A 243 1.99 7.64 29.23
N ALA A 244 1.91 7.78 27.91
CA ALA A 244 2.47 6.83 26.93
C ALA A 244 4.01 6.85 26.83
N ARG A 245 4.69 7.74 27.57
CA ARG A 245 6.16 7.83 27.71
C ARG A 245 6.63 7.51 29.15
N ASP A 246 5.75 6.96 29.99
CA ASP A 246 5.94 6.75 31.43
C ASP A 246 6.24 8.04 32.24
N GLU A 247 6.00 9.22 31.67
CA GLU A 247 6.20 10.54 32.31
C GLU A 247 5.01 10.92 33.22
N PHE A 248 4.63 9.99 34.11
CA PHE A 248 3.35 10.04 34.85
C PHE A 248 3.15 11.32 35.68
N ASP A 249 4.20 11.93 36.24
CA ASP A 249 4.09 13.20 36.97
C ASP A 249 3.65 14.37 36.09
N ARG A 250 4.08 14.40 34.82
CA ARG A 250 3.63 15.41 33.85
C ARG A 250 2.21 15.11 33.38
N ALA A 251 1.90 13.83 33.15
CA ALA A 251 0.54 13.40 32.81
C ALA A 251 -0.47 13.80 33.90
N ILE A 252 -0.15 13.55 35.18
CA ILE A 252 -0.98 13.93 36.32
C ILE A 252 -1.16 15.45 36.39
N ALA A 253 -0.10 16.25 36.21
CA ALA A 253 -0.21 17.71 36.21
C ALA A 253 -1.11 18.25 35.07
N ASP A 254 -1.04 17.65 33.88
CA ASP A 254 -1.90 18.00 32.75
C ASP A 254 -3.36 17.59 32.99
N TYR A 255 -3.60 16.40 33.57
CA TYR A 255 -4.95 15.98 33.96
C TYR A 255 -5.53 16.81 35.13
N ASP A 256 -4.69 17.26 36.07
CA ASP A 256 -5.09 18.16 37.16
C ASP A 256 -5.53 19.53 36.60
N ALA A 257 -4.82 20.05 35.61
CA ALA A 257 -5.20 21.27 34.90
C ALA A 257 -6.50 21.07 34.09
N ALA A 258 -6.62 19.98 33.32
CA ALA A 258 -7.82 19.64 32.57
C ALA A 258 -9.07 19.49 33.48
N LEU A 259 -8.93 18.81 34.63
CA LEU A 259 -9.99 18.69 35.63
C LEU A 259 -10.27 19.98 36.42
N GLY A 260 -9.38 20.97 36.34
CA GLY A 260 -9.64 22.33 36.79
C GLY A 260 -10.55 23.12 35.82
N ILE A 261 -10.58 22.73 34.54
CA ILE A 261 -11.42 23.32 33.48
C ILE A 261 -12.77 22.61 33.40
N ASP A 262 -12.78 21.27 33.30
CA ASP A 262 -13.99 20.45 33.43
C ASP A 262 -13.88 19.41 34.57
N PRO A 263 -14.37 19.74 35.79
CA PRO A 263 -14.48 18.81 36.91
C PRO A 263 -15.45 17.63 36.70
N ARG A 264 -16.10 17.50 35.54
CA ARG A 264 -17.07 16.44 35.22
C ARG A 264 -16.58 15.43 34.17
N SER A 265 -15.36 15.60 33.63
CA SER A 265 -14.80 14.66 32.67
C SER A 265 -14.43 13.32 33.32
N ALA A 266 -15.28 12.30 33.13
CA ALA A 266 -15.02 10.94 33.60
C ALA A 266 -13.71 10.36 33.02
N ASP A 267 -13.42 10.66 31.76
CA ASP A 267 -12.22 10.16 31.07
C ASP A 267 -10.93 10.78 31.61
N ALA A 268 -10.94 12.06 32.01
CA ALA A 268 -9.79 12.67 32.68
C ALA A 268 -9.50 12.03 34.04
N TYR A 269 -10.55 11.70 34.83
CA TYR A 269 -10.39 10.92 36.05
C TYR A 269 -9.88 9.48 35.77
N ALA A 270 -10.40 8.79 34.76
CA ALA A 270 -9.97 7.44 34.40
C ALA A 270 -8.49 7.39 33.95
N ASN A 271 -8.06 8.36 33.13
CA ASN A 271 -6.68 8.43 32.65
C ASN A 271 -5.69 8.95 33.72
N ARG A 272 -6.12 9.85 34.63
CA ARG A 272 -5.32 10.20 35.82
C ARG A 272 -5.18 9.01 36.77
N SER A 273 -6.22 8.19 36.95
CA SER A 273 -6.12 6.91 37.65
C SER A 273 -5.08 5.98 37.00
N ALA A 274 -5.04 5.87 35.68
CA ALA A 274 -4.03 5.08 34.98
C ALA A 274 -2.59 5.60 35.21
N ALA A 275 -2.40 6.92 35.30
CA ALA A 275 -1.11 7.50 35.67
C ALA A 275 -0.73 7.23 37.14
N TRP A 276 -1.70 7.27 38.08
CA TRP A 276 -1.46 6.85 39.48
C TRP A 276 -1.09 5.35 39.58
N ILE A 277 -1.65 4.50 38.74
CA ILE A 277 -1.27 3.08 38.60
C ILE A 277 0.19 2.96 38.15
N GLY A 278 0.62 3.72 37.13
CA GLY A 278 2.02 3.79 36.71
C GLY A 278 2.97 4.24 37.83
N LYS A 279 2.50 5.11 38.73
CA LYS A 279 3.23 5.53 39.95
C LYS A 279 3.14 4.57 41.13
N ASN A 280 2.42 3.45 41.01
CA ASN A 280 2.11 2.52 42.10
C ASN A 280 1.27 3.13 43.26
N ASP A 281 0.60 4.26 43.04
CA ASP A 281 -0.36 4.84 44.00
C ASP A 281 -1.76 4.28 43.78
N TRP A 282 -1.93 3.03 44.22
CA TRP A 282 -3.20 2.32 44.15
C TRP A 282 -4.33 3.03 44.93
N ALA A 283 -4.01 3.88 45.90
CA ALA A 283 -5.01 4.58 46.70
C ALA A 283 -5.63 5.76 45.93
N ARG A 284 -4.80 6.59 45.31
CA ARG A 284 -5.26 7.68 44.43
C ARG A 284 -5.91 7.13 43.15
N ALA A 285 -5.36 6.07 42.57
CA ALA A 285 -5.96 5.37 41.43
C ALA A 285 -7.42 4.93 41.72
N ILE A 286 -7.65 4.21 42.83
CA ILE A 286 -9.01 3.76 43.19
C ILE A 286 -9.94 4.95 43.46
N ALA A 287 -9.45 6.06 44.03
CA ALA A 287 -10.26 7.26 44.26
C ALA A 287 -10.69 7.93 42.94
N ASP A 288 -9.76 8.13 42.01
CA ASP A 288 -10.05 8.73 40.70
C ASP A 288 -10.93 7.81 39.84
N ALA A 289 -10.65 6.50 39.80
CA ALA A 289 -11.49 5.54 39.07
C ALA A 289 -12.91 5.43 39.66
N ASN A 290 -13.07 5.53 40.98
CA ASN A 290 -14.39 5.66 41.60
C ASN A 290 -15.11 6.92 41.12
N LYS A 291 -14.41 8.05 40.95
CA LYS A 291 -15.01 9.30 40.48
C LYS A 291 -15.40 9.26 39.01
N ALA A 292 -14.59 8.62 38.16
CA ALA A 292 -14.94 8.34 36.77
C ALA A 292 -16.27 7.54 36.68
N ILE A 293 -16.39 6.46 37.46
CA ILE A 293 -17.59 5.59 37.50
C ILE A 293 -18.81 6.28 38.14
N GLU A 294 -18.60 7.24 39.05
CA GLU A 294 -19.68 8.08 39.62
C GLU A 294 -20.24 9.08 38.59
N LEU A 295 -19.36 9.64 37.75
CA LEU A 295 -19.72 10.59 36.69
C LEU A 295 -20.34 9.89 35.47
N ASP A 296 -19.80 8.73 35.09
CA ASP A 296 -20.34 7.85 34.05
C ASP A 296 -20.26 6.37 34.45
N ALA A 297 -21.41 5.76 34.73
CA ALA A 297 -21.53 4.33 35.04
C ALA A 297 -21.31 3.38 33.82
N GLY A 298 -21.08 3.95 32.63
CA GLY A 298 -20.63 3.27 31.43
C GLY A 298 -19.10 3.29 31.23
N ASN A 299 -18.32 4.00 32.06
CA ASN A 299 -16.92 4.27 31.78
C ASN A 299 -16.02 3.02 31.92
N ILE A 300 -15.71 2.38 30.79
CA ILE A 300 -14.95 1.12 30.71
C ILE A 300 -13.54 1.29 31.28
N ASP A 301 -12.84 2.38 30.94
CA ASP A 301 -11.48 2.65 31.41
C ASP A 301 -11.43 2.91 32.92
N GLY A 302 -12.45 3.54 33.50
CA GLY A 302 -12.62 3.65 34.95
C GLY A 302 -12.74 2.29 35.63
N TYR A 303 -13.59 1.38 35.13
CA TYR A 303 -13.69 0.01 35.66
C TYR A 303 -12.38 -0.77 35.48
N TYR A 304 -11.75 -0.69 34.31
CA TYR A 304 -10.47 -1.36 34.02
C TYR A 304 -9.33 -0.87 34.93
N ALA A 305 -9.19 0.45 35.09
CA ALA A 305 -8.18 1.03 35.98
C ALA A 305 -8.42 0.62 37.44
N ARG A 306 -9.69 0.64 37.92
CA ARG A 306 -10.01 0.19 39.27
C ARG A 306 -9.71 -1.29 39.47
N ALA A 307 -10.00 -2.13 38.48
CA ALA A 307 -9.66 -3.56 38.50
C ALA A 307 -8.16 -3.80 38.63
N VAL A 308 -7.34 -3.11 37.83
CA VAL A 308 -5.87 -3.18 37.90
C VAL A 308 -5.34 -2.66 39.24
N ALA A 309 -5.92 -1.60 39.80
CA ALA A 309 -5.52 -1.09 41.11
C ALA A 309 -5.95 -2.00 42.28
N TRP A 310 -7.03 -2.78 42.15
CA TRP A 310 -7.35 -3.85 43.10
C TRP A 310 -6.43 -5.07 42.96
N ALA A 311 -6.06 -5.45 41.74
CA ALA A 311 -5.15 -6.57 41.45
C ALA A 311 -3.72 -6.35 41.98
N ASN A 312 -3.26 -5.10 42.03
CA ASN A 312 -1.99 -4.69 42.66
C ASN A 312 -2.09 -4.43 44.18
N LYS A 313 -3.26 -4.68 44.76
CA LYS A 313 -3.50 -4.73 46.22
C LYS A 313 -3.97 -6.12 46.67
N ASP A 314 -3.66 -7.14 45.87
CA ASP A 314 -4.00 -8.55 46.07
C ASP A 314 -5.49 -8.79 46.39
N ASN A 315 -6.36 -7.95 45.83
CA ASN A 315 -7.81 -8.04 45.98
C ASN A 315 -8.46 -8.57 44.70
N ASP A 316 -8.06 -9.77 44.30
CA ASP A 316 -8.47 -10.42 43.05
C ASP A 316 -10.00 -10.54 42.93
N ASP A 317 -10.76 -10.63 44.02
CA ASP A 317 -12.23 -10.65 43.99
C ASP A 317 -12.85 -9.34 43.47
N ARG A 318 -12.33 -8.18 43.88
CA ARG A 318 -12.78 -6.88 43.35
C ARG A 318 -12.25 -6.63 41.96
N ALA A 319 -11.02 -7.07 41.67
CA ALA A 319 -10.46 -7.02 40.33
C ALA A 319 -11.30 -7.82 39.33
N LEU A 320 -11.69 -9.05 39.68
CA LEU A 320 -12.59 -9.89 38.87
C LEU A 320 -13.94 -9.22 38.64
N ALA A 321 -14.58 -8.68 39.69
CA ALA A 321 -15.88 -8.01 39.56
C ALA A 321 -15.84 -6.78 38.64
N ASP A 322 -14.78 -5.96 38.74
CA ASP A 322 -14.59 -4.79 37.87
C ASP A 322 -14.20 -5.19 36.44
N PHE A 323 -13.38 -6.23 36.24
CA PHE A 323 -13.10 -6.78 34.89
C PHE A 323 -14.34 -7.42 34.25
N ASP A 324 -15.16 -8.18 35.00
CA ASP A 324 -16.43 -8.73 34.52
C ASP A 324 -17.39 -7.62 34.10
N LYS A 325 -17.45 -6.51 34.87
CA LYS A 325 -18.25 -5.33 34.52
C LYS A 325 -17.72 -4.60 33.29
N ALA A 326 -16.41 -4.48 33.11
CA ALA A 326 -15.80 -3.93 31.90
C ALA A 326 -16.10 -4.81 30.65
N VAL A 327 -15.92 -6.13 30.75
CA VAL A 327 -16.28 -7.09 29.67
C VAL A 327 -17.78 -7.06 29.33
N ALA A 328 -18.64 -6.79 30.31
CA ALA A 328 -20.09 -6.67 30.10
C ALA A 328 -20.52 -5.30 29.50
N LEU A 329 -19.65 -4.29 29.54
CA LEU A 329 -19.86 -2.99 28.88
C LEU A 329 -19.32 -3.01 27.44
N ASP A 330 -18.11 -3.54 27.24
CA ASP A 330 -17.59 -3.89 25.91
C ASP A 330 -16.89 -5.26 25.91
N ALA A 331 -17.40 -6.16 25.07
CA ALA A 331 -16.84 -7.49 24.85
C ALA A 331 -15.79 -7.55 23.71
N THR A 332 -15.43 -6.40 23.13
CA THR A 332 -14.48 -6.27 22.01
C THR A 332 -13.13 -5.64 22.38
N ASP A 333 -13.05 -4.81 23.42
CA ASP A 333 -11.77 -4.47 24.06
C ASP A 333 -11.10 -5.73 24.61
N SER A 334 -9.85 -5.99 24.23
CA SER A 334 -9.07 -7.15 24.68
C SER A 334 -8.49 -6.99 26.09
N ARG A 335 -8.35 -5.76 26.60
CA ARG A 335 -7.65 -5.49 27.88
C ARG A 335 -8.38 -6.10 29.09
N PRO A 336 -9.72 -5.98 29.23
CA PRO A 336 -10.44 -6.59 30.36
C PRO A 336 -10.42 -8.12 30.36
N TRP A 337 -10.45 -8.76 29.18
CA TRP A 337 -10.31 -10.22 29.07
C TRP A 337 -8.91 -10.69 29.52
N LEU A 338 -7.86 -9.98 29.12
CA LEU A 338 -6.48 -10.28 29.55
C LEU A 338 -6.31 -10.10 31.07
N GLY A 339 -6.85 -9.01 31.63
CA GLY A 339 -6.86 -8.77 33.08
C GLY A 339 -7.62 -9.85 33.85
N ARG A 340 -8.83 -10.22 33.39
CA ARG A 340 -9.63 -11.29 34.01
C ARG A 340 -8.96 -12.65 33.92
N SER A 341 -8.30 -12.96 32.80
CA SER A 341 -7.50 -14.18 32.63
C SER A 341 -6.43 -14.31 33.70
N LEU A 342 -5.69 -13.23 33.98
CA LEU A 342 -4.65 -13.23 35.02
C LEU A 342 -5.24 -13.48 36.41
N MET A 343 -6.35 -12.83 36.76
CA MET A 343 -7.01 -13.02 38.05
C MET A 343 -7.63 -14.43 38.20
N ARG A 344 -8.21 -14.99 37.13
CA ARG A 344 -8.71 -16.37 37.12
C ARG A 344 -7.57 -17.37 37.32
N SER A 345 -6.42 -17.15 36.67
CA SER A 345 -5.22 -17.96 36.86
C SER A 345 -4.71 -17.92 38.31
N ARG A 346 -4.59 -16.73 38.93
CA ARG A 346 -4.25 -16.57 40.36
C ARG A 346 -5.18 -17.35 41.30
N LYS A 347 -6.48 -17.43 40.97
CA LYS A 347 -7.49 -18.18 41.73
C LYS A 347 -7.63 -19.66 41.34
N GLY A 348 -6.76 -20.19 40.48
CA GLY A 348 -6.77 -21.60 40.06
C GLY A 348 -7.81 -21.97 39.00
N ASP A 349 -8.53 -21.00 38.42
CA ASP A 349 -9.43 -21.23 37.28
C ASP A 349 -8.65 -21.19 35.95
N SER A 350 -7.80 -22.20 35.75
CA SER A 350 -6.99 -22.37 34.54
C SER A 350 -7.85 -22.52 33.27
N ALA A 351 -9.06 -23.06 33.40
CA ALA A 351 -9.98 -23.26 32.28
C ALA A 351 -10.62 -21.95 31.81
N GLY A 352 -11.14 -21.15 32.74
CA GLY A 352 -11.68 -19.82 32.48
C GLY A 352 -10.59 -18.82 32.08
N ALA A 353 -9.39 -18.90 32.65
CA ALA A 353 -8.22 -18.15 32.20
C ALA A 353 -7.86 -18.46 30.74
N ALA A 354 -7.70 -19.75 30.39
CA ALA A 354 -7.40 -20.13 29.01
C ALA A 354 -8.51 -19.74 28.01
N ALA A 355 -9.78 -19.71 28.45
CA ALA A 355 -10.89 -19.22 27.63
C ALA A 355 -10.83 -17.70 27.40
N ASP A 356 -10.60 -16.92 28.46
CA ASP A 356 -10.44 -15.47 28.38
C ASP A 356 -9.20 -15.07 27.57
N CYS A 357 -8.08 -15.77 27.74
CA CYS A 357 -6.85 -15.55 26.99
C CYS A 357 -7.04 -15.77 25.49
N ARG A 358 -7.65 -16.90 25.09
CA ARG A 358 -8.03 -17.14 23.68
C ARG A 358 -8.94 -16.05 23.12
N LYS A 359 -9.87 -15.53 23.94
CA LYS A 359 -10.76 -14.43 23.54
C LYS A 359 -10.01 -13.11 23.38
N ALA A 360 -9.08 -12.77 24.27
CA ALA A 360 -8.23 -11.59 24.14
C ALA A 360 -7.36 -11.64 22.86
N ILE A 361 -6.76 -12.80 22.57
CA ILE A 361 -5.91 -13.01 21.37
C ILE A 361 -6.74 -12.91 20.09
N ALA A 362 -7.98 -13.42 20.09
CA ALA A 362 -8.90 -13.27 18.97
C ALA A 362 -9.38 -11.82 18.73
N LEU A 363 -9.11 -10.89 19.65
CA LEU A 363 -9.47 -9.47 19.56
C LEU A 363 -8.26 -8.59 19.18
N ASP A 364 -7.12 -8.74 19.88
CA ASP A 364 -5.86 -8.05 19.52
C ASP A 364 -4.63 -8.97 19.70
N PRO A 365 -4.24 -9.71 18.64
CA PRO A 365 -3.07 -10.60 18.67
C PRO A 365 -1.73 -9.93 18.94
N LYS A 366 -1.65 -8.58 18.96
CA LYS A 366 -0.38 -7.84 19.12
C LYS A 366 -0.15 -7.35 20.54
N LYS A 367 -1.21 -7.14 21.34
CA LYS A 367 -1.10 -6.69 22.74
C LYS A 367 -1.08 -7.83 23.75
N THR A 368 -1.50 -9.03 23.36
CA THR A 368 -1.58 -10.22 24.23
C THR A 368 -0.24 -10.93 24.43
N GLY A 369 0.88 -10.20 24.47
CA GLY A 369 2.22 -10.78 24.61
C GLY A 369 2.48 -11.51 25.93
N SER A 370 1.71 -11.20 26.97
CA SER A 370 1.68 -11.91 28.26
C SER A 370 0.68 -13.07 28.31
N CYS A 371 0.01 -13.37 27.19
CA CYS A 371 -1.04 -14.38 27.08
C CYS A 371 -0.50 -15.59 26.32
N GLU A 372 0.37 -16.36 26.97
CA GLU A 372 0.95 -17.56 26.38
C GLU A 372 -0.14 -18.61 26.10
N THR A 373 -0.45 -18.83 24.81
CA THR A 373 -1.32 -19.94 24.41
C THR A 373 -0.59 -21.27 24.57
N GLY A 374 -0.81 -21.91 25.71
CA GLY A 374 -0.58 -23.33 25.88
C GLY A 374 -1.35 -24.15 24.84
N GLN A 375 -0.67 -24.49 23.75
CA GLN A 375 -0.31 -25.90 23.58
C GLN A 375 0.85 -26.14 24.57
N ASP A 376 0.68 -26.84 25.70
CA ASP A 376 -0.41 -27.75 26.09
C ASP A 376 -1.00 -27.42 27.49
N GLY A 377 -1.82 -28.32 28.04
CA GLY A 377 -2.59 -28.09 29.27
C GLY A 377 -1.99 -28.70 30.54
N GLY A 378 -1.71 -27.84 31.53
CA GLY A 378 -1.35 -28.21 32.92
C GLY A 378 0.15 -28.43 33.16
N GLU A 379 0.71 -28.15 34.35
CA GLU A 379 0.12 -27.52 35.56
C GLU A 379 1.24 -27.01 36.51
N ALA A 380 1.07 -25.81 37.08
CA ALA A 380 1.79 -25.25 38.24
C ALA A 380 0.96 -24.03 38.74
N ALA A 381 0.87 -23.67 40.02
CA ALA A 381 1.72 -23.85 41.21
C ALA A 381 0.83 -23.77 42.49
N ALA A 382 1.24 -24.04 43.74
CA ALA A 382 2.34 -24.82 44.33
C ALA A 382 2.04 -25.01 45.85
N ALA A 383 2.77 -25.90 46.53
CA ALA A 383 2.86 -25.96 47.99
C ALA A 383 4.19 -26.60 48.44
N ASP A 384 4.80 -26.10 49.51
CA ASP A 384 6.10 -26.54 50.00
C ASP A 384 6.08 -27.91 50.71
N THR A 385 7.12 -28.73 50.49
CA THR A 385 7.96 -29.29 51.57
C THR A 385 9.27 -29.88 51.02
N ALA A 386 10.37 -29.56 51.70
CA ALA A 386 11.61 -30.34 51.89
C ALA A 386 12.29 -31.05 50.69
N ALA A 387 13.54 -30.64 50.48
CA ALA A 387 14.52 -31.16 49.54
C ALA A 387 14.71 -32.70 49.46
N ASP A 388 15.01 -33.16 48.25
CA ASP A 388 16.13 -34.09 48.01
C ASP A 388 16.85 -33.71 46.70
N SER A 389 18.09 -34.15 46.50
CA SER A 389 19.02 -33.54 45.53
C SER A 389 19.08 -34.22 44.15
N THR A 390 18.99 -33.41 43.08
CA THR A 390 19.14 -33.84 41.67
C THR A 390 20.32 -33.15 40.98
N GLN A 391 21.48 -33.10 41.65
CA GLN A 391 22.75 -32.74 41.01
C GLN A 391 23.41 -34.01 40.43
N PRO A 392 24.12 -33.93 39.29
CA PRO A 392 25.03 -34.99 38.88
C PRO A 392 26.15 -35.12 39.92
N SER A 393 26.72 -36.32 40.07
CA SER A 393 27.84 -36.53 40.98
C SER A 393 29.09 -35.75 40.51
N SER A 394 30.00 -35.44 41.45
CA SER A 394 31.32 -34.86 41.15
C SER A 394 32.02 -35.64 40.03
N ASP A 395 31.96 -36.96 40.14
CA ASP A 395 32.72 -37.91 39.35
C ASP A 395 32.19 -38.00 37.91
N GLU A 396 30.88 -37.81 37.70
CA GLU A 396 30.28 -37.70 36.36
C GLU A 396 30.63 -36.37 35.68
N ALA A 397 30.57 -35.26 36.42
CA ALA A 397 30.87 -33.93 35.88
C ALA A 397 32.35 -33.78 35.51
N ASP A 398 33.25 -34.37 36.29
CA ASP A 398 34.69 -34.36 36.00
C ASP A 398 35.04 -35.33 34.86
N GLN A 399 34.41 -36.49 34.74
CA GLN A 399 34.55 -37.38 33.57
C GLN A 399 34.09 -36.70 32.28
N ALA A 400 32.95 -36.02 32.28
CA ALA A 400 32.46 -35.24 31.14
C ALA A 400 33.43 -34.11 30.72
N SER A 401 34.09 -33.47 31.70
CA SER A 401 35.07 -32.41 31.41
C SER A 401 36.30 -32.92 30.64
N ALA A 402 36.65 -34.21 30.81
CA ALA A 402 37.85 -34.84 30.25
C ALA A 402 37.64 -35.43 28.85
N SER A 403 36.40 -35.58 28.38
CA SER A 403 36.07 -36.09 27.04
C SER A 403 35.93 -35.01 25.95
N LEU A 404 35.96 -33.74 26.32
CA LEU A 404 35.75 -32.61 25.41
C LEU A 404 37.05 -32.20 24.68
N ASP A 405 36.94 -31.87 23.39
CA ASP A 405 38.07 -31.40 22.57
C ASP A 405 38.52 -29.99 23.01
N PRO A 406 39.77 -29.79 23.49
CA PRO A 406 40.27 -28.49 23.92
C PRO A 406 40.42 -27.45 22.78
N SER A 407 40.34 -27.88 21.52
CA SER A 407 40.44 -27.00 20.34
C SER A 407 39.08 -26.43 19.89
N ASN A 408 37.96 -26.96 20.37
CA ASN A 408 36.63 -26.43 20.08
C ASN A 408 36.32 -25.22 20.99
N PRO A 409 36.02 -24.02 20.45
CA PRO A 409 35.69 -22.84 21.27
C PRO A 409 34.49 -23.01 22.20
N ALA A 410 33.53 -23.89 21.87
CA ALA A 410 32.38 -24.17 22.71
C ALA A 410 32.75 -24.92 24.01
N THR A 411 33.83 -25.71 24.01
CA THR A 411 34.28 -26.52 25.17
C THR A 411 34.46 -25.69 26.43
N TRP A 412 35.05 -24.48 26.32
CA TRP A 412 35.25 -23.61 27.48
C TRP A 412 33.92 -23.16 28.10
N TYR A 413 32.93 -22.80 27.28
CA TYR A 413 31.60 -22.39 27.74
C TYR A 413 30.82 -23.55 28.38
N ILE A 414 30.96 -24.78 27.85
CA ILE A 414 30.38 -25.99 28.47
C ILE A 414 31.03 -26.25 29.84
N GLN A 415 32.36 -26.17 29.94
CA GLN A 415 33.10 -26.39 31.18
C GLN A 415 32.77 -25.34 32.26
N GLN A 416 32.60 -24.06 31.91
CA GLN A 416 32.14 -23.05 32.86
C GLN A 416 30.66 -23.24 33.22
N GLY A 417 29.78 -23.56 32.26
CA GLY A 417 28.36 -23.84 32.54
C GLY A 417 28.17 -24.99 33.53
N LEU A 418 28.94 -26.08 33.39
CA LEU A 418 28.98 -27.19 34.34
C LEU A 418 29.57 -26.79 35.71
N LYS A 419 30.46 -25.80 35.76
CA LYS A 419 30.96 -25.25 37.02
C LYS A 419 29.89 -24.42 37.73
N ASP A 420 29.28 -23.47 37.04
CA ASP A 420 28.23 -22.61 37.59
C ASP A 420 27.02 -23.44 38.08
N GLN A 421 26.67 -24.51 37.36
CA GLN A 421 25.62 -25.46 37.76
C GLN A 421 25.97 -26.22 39.06
N ARG A 422 27.24 -26.54 39.32
CA ARG A 422 27.71 -27.13 40.60
C ARG A 422 27.80 -26.10 41.72
N GLU A 423 28.14 -24.85 41.41
CA GLU A 423 28.18 -23.73 42.38
C GLU A 423 26.78 -23.16 42.70
N GLY A 424 25.74 -23.62 41.98
CA GLY A 424 24.33 -23.32 42.24
C GLY A 424 23.74 -22.21 41.37
N ASP A 425 24.52 -21.55 40.53
CA ASP A 425 24.01 -20.59 39.55
C ASP A 425 23.52 -21.32 38.28
N VAL A 426 22.35 -21.93 38.41
CA VAL A 426 21.65 -22.61 37.30
C VAL A 426 21.31 -21.63 36.15
N LYS A 427 21.21 -20.32 36.43
CA LYS A 427 20.91 -19.30 35.42
C LYS A 427 22.16 -18.89 34.63
N GLY A 428 23.29 -18.72 35.30
CA GLY A 428 24.62 -18.62 34.69
C GLY A 428 24.92 -19.83 33.80
N ALA A 429 24.63 -21.05 34.30
CA ALA A 429 24.78 -22.29 33.53
C ALA A 429 23.95 -22.29 32.23
N VAL A 430 22.63 -22.02 32.29
CA VAL A 430 21.77 -21.94 31.09
C VAL A 430 22.27 -20.89 30.09
N TYR A 431 22.74 -19.74 30.57
CA TYR A 431 23.32 -18.69 29.73
C TYR A 431 24.61 -19.14 29.03
N LEU A 432 25.52 -19.81 29.75
CA LEU A 432 26.79 -20.31 29.20
C LEU A 432 26.57 -21.47 28.21
N PHE A 433 25.69 -22.42 28.49
CA PHE A 433 25.33 -23.46 27.52
C PHE A 433 24.65 -22.88 26.27
N SER A 434 23.83 -21.85 26.41
CA SER A 434 23.26 -21.12 25.27
C SER A 434 24.32 -20.41 24.43
N TYR A 435 25.42 -19.94 25.05
CA TYR A 435 26.58 -19.41 24.34
C TYR A 435 27.40 -20.50 23.65
N ALA A 436 27.58 -21.67 24.27
CA ALA A 436 28.21 -22.83 23.63
C ALA A 436 27.46 -23.24 22.34
N ILE A 437 26.13 -23.39 22.41
CA ILE A 437 25.25 -23.66 21.25
C ILE A 437 25.39 -22.59 20.16
N LYS A 438 25.63 -21.33 20.53
CA LYS A 438 25.80 -20.23 19.57
C LYS A 438 27.15 -20.28 18.83
N PHE A 439 28.19 -20.86 19.43
CA PHE A 439 29.48 -21.10 18.77
C PHE A 439 29.53 -22.42 18.00
N ASP A 440 28.81 -23.44 18.47
CA ASP A 440 28.76 -24.77 17.86
C ASP A 440 27.30 -25.31 17.86
N PRO A 441 26.49 -24.99 16.83
CA PRO A 441 25.05 -25.30 16.78
C PRO A 441 24.69 -26.78 16.58
N ASP A 442 25.67 -27.64 16.35
CA ASP A 442 25.51 -29.10 16.26
C ASP A 442 26.14 -29.83 17.47
N ASN A 443 26.50 -29.09 18.53
CA ASN A 443 27.04 -29.64 19.76
C ASN A 443 25.98 -30.30 20.65
N ALA A 444 25.83 -31.62 20.51
CA ALA A 444 24.86 -32.42 21.28
C ALA A 444 24.97 -32.23 22.81
N GLU A 445 26.17 -31.98 23.33
CA GLU A 445 26.41 -31.86 24.77
C GLU A 445 25.93 -30.52 25.33
N ALA A 446 26.14 -29.42 24.61
CA ALA A 446 25.65 -28.10 25.01
C ALA A 446 24.12 -28.07 25.10
N TYR A 447 23.41 -28.72 24.17
CA TYR A 447 21.97 -28.94 24.27
C TYR A 447 21.59 -29.84 25.45
N PHE A 448 22.31 -30.95 25.66
CA PHE A 448 22.02 -31.89 26.75
C PHE A 448 22.18 -31.26 28.15
N TYR A 449 23.26 -30.51 28.39
CA TYR A 449 23.47 -29.86 29.69
C TYR A 449 22.56 -28.65 29.91
N ARG A 450 22.19 -27.90 28.85
CA ARG A 450 21.12 -26.89 28.97
C ARG A 450 19.78 -27.53 29.31
N ALA A 451 19.44 -28.67 28.70
CA ALA A 451 18.20 -29.39 29.03
C ALA A 451 18.12 -29.76 30.52
N LEU A 452 19.22 -30.21 31.12
CA LEU A 452 19.30 -30.51 32.56
C LEU A 452 19.17 -29.26 33.44
N ALA A 453 19.79 -28.13 33.05
CA ALA A 453 19.72 -26.87 33.79
C ALA A 453 18.37 -26.14 33.65
N GLU A 454 17.66 -26.34 32.54
CA GLU A 454 16.27 -25.88 32.36
C GLU A 454 15.29 -26.76 33.16
N ALA A 455 15.50 -28.07 33.18
CA ALA A 455 14.69 -29.01 33.98
C ALA A 455 14.78 -28.71 35.48
N SER A 456 15.96 -28.39 36.02
CA SER A 456 16.13 -28.02 37.43
C SER A 456 15.54 -26.66 37.80
N GLN A 457 15.18 -25.82 36.82
CA GLN A 457 14.36 -24.62 37.01
C GLN A 457 12.85 -24.87 36.82
N GLY A 458 12.46 -26.10 36.50
CA GLY A 458 11.06 -26.49 36.21
C GLY A 458 10.62 -26.19 34.77
N HIS A 459 11.51 -25.71 33.90
CA HIS A 459 11.23 -25.41 32.49
C HIS A 459 11.19 -26.68 31.62
N ASN A 460 10.40 -27.67 32.04
CA ASN A 460 10.38 -29.03 31.49
C ASN A 460 10.13 -29.09 29.97
N TYR A 461 9.40 -28.12 29.41
CA TYR A 461 9.17 -28.01 27.97
C TYR A 461 10.44 -27.64 27.19
N LEU A 462 11.23 -26.68 27.69
CA LEU A 462 12.52 -26.30 27.12
C LEU A 462 13.50 -27.47 27.24
N ALA A 463 13.54 -28.10 28.42
CA ALA A 463 14.33 -29.31 28.65
C ALA A 463 14.01 -30.43 27.66
N ALA A 464 12.73 -30.76 27.48
CA ALA A 464 12.31 -31.76 26.50
C ALA A 464 12.66 -31.38 25.06
N SER A 465 12.65 -30.08 24.72
CA SER A 465 12.99 -29.60 23.38
C SER A 465 14.50 -29.66 23.08
N ASP A 466 15.33 -29.24 24.04
CA ASP A 466 16.78 -29.37 23.91
C ASP A 466 17.22 -30.83 23.98
N CYS A 467 16.55 -31.69 24.75
CA CYS A 467 16.81 -33.13 24.74
C CYS A 467 16.44 -33.78 23.39
N ARG A 468 15.33 -33.37 22.73
CA ARG A 468 15.06 -33.80 21.34
C ARG A 468 16.23 -33.44 20.43
N ARG A 469 16.73 -32.20 20.50
CA ARG A 469 17.86 -31.74 19.67
C ARG A 469 19.18 -32.45 20.01
N ALA A 470 19.46 -32.70 21.28
CA ALA A 470 20.64 -33.48 21.70
C ALA A 470 20.60 -34.93 21.17
N VAL A 471 19.41 -35.54 21.08
CA VAL A 471 19.21 -36.90 20.54
C VAL A 471 19.23 -36.95 19.01
N GLU A 472 18.81 -35.88 18.32
CA GLU A 472 19.02 -35.71 16.88
C GLU A 472 20.51 -35.68 16.52
N LEU A 473 21.32 -35.05 17.37
CA LEU A 473 22.76 -34.80 17.15
C LEU A 473 23.64 -35.97 17.63
N ASP A 474 23.37 -36.55 18.80
CA ASP A 474 23.94 -37.83 19.24
C ASP A 474 22.84 -38.77 19.78
N PRO A 475 22.39 -39.75 18.96
CA PRO A 475 21.39 -40.73 19.37
C PRO A 475 21.73 -41.53 20.62
N ARG A 476 23.00 -41.59 21.07
CA ARG A 476 23.38 -42.24 22.34
C ARG A 476 22.80 -41.52 23.57
N ARG A 477 22.47 -40.23 23.45
CA ARG A 477 21.79 -39.46 24.51
C ARG A 477 20.32 -39.87 24.72
N ALA A 478 19.74 -40.70 23.85
CA ALA A 478 18.32 -41.08 23.88
C ALA A 478 17.86 -41.64 25.25
N GLY A 479 18.65 -42.54 25.85
CA GLY A 479 18.32 -43.13 27.16
C GLY A 479 18.31 -42.09 28.30
N ALA A 480 19.27 -41.17 28.30
CA ALA A 480 19.37 -40.11 29.30
C ALA A 480 18.30 -39.02 29.11
N CYS A 481 17.87 -38.76 27.87
CA CYS A 481 16.82 -37.80 27.56
C CYS A 481 15.39 -38.37 27.67
N ALA A 482 15.21 -39.69 27.71
CA ALA A 482 13.88 -40.31 27.75
C ALA A 482 12.98 -39.83 28.91
N PRO A 483 13.46 -39.64 30.16
CA PRO A 483 12.63 -39.12 31.25
C PRO A 483 12.14 -37.69 30.99
N LEU A 484 13.03 -36.82 30.51
CA LEU A 484 12.74 -35.41 30.21
C LEU A 484 11.77 -35.27 29.03
N MET A 485 11.88 -36.13 28.01
CA MET A 485 10.96 -36.12 26.87
C MET A 485 9.60 -36.77 27.16
N ALA A 486 9.48 -37.57 28.24
CA ALA A 486 8.23 -38.23 28.64
C ALA A 486 7.36 -37.39 29.60
N GLY A 487 7.84 -36.23 30.06
CA GLY A 487 7.07 -35.30 30.91
C GLY A 487 6.76 -35.79 32.34
N GLN A 488 7.39 -36.88 32.79
CA GLN A 488 7.21 -37.42 34.14
C GLN A 488 8.30 -36.92 35.08
N LYS A 489 7.96 -36.67 36.35
CA LYS A 489 8.98 -36.61 37.42
C LYS A 489 9.72 -37.95 37.44
N ALA A 490 11.05 -37.92 37.38
CA ALA A 490 11.86 -39.12 37.46
C ALA A 490 11.66 -39.83 38.81
N VAL A 491 11.13 -41.06 38.76
CA VAL A 491 11.08 -41.98 39.90
C VAL A 491 12.15 -43.05 39.66
N PRO A 492 12.99 -43.44 40.65
CA PRO A 492 14.09 -44.36 40.42
C PRO A 492 13.61 -45.77 40.06
N ALA A 493 14.14 -46.33 38.96
CA ALA A 493 13.93 -47.72 38.60
C ALA A 493 14.81 -48.65 39.47
N THR A 494 14.32 -49.05 40.64
CA THR A 494 14.88 -50.19 41.38
C THR A 494 14.46 -51.49 40.67
N GLY A 495 15.39 -52.09 39.95
CA GLY A 495 15.07 -53.10 38.92
C GLY A 495 14.99 -54.56 39.40
N THR A 496 14.67 -55.45 38.45
CA THR A 496 15.04 -56.88 38.50
C THR A 496 15.17 -57.42 37.06
N SER A 497 15.98 -58.46 36.87
CA SER A 497 16.73 -58.67 35.62
C SER A 497 16.08 -59.58 34.56
N ASP A 498 14.75 -59.57 34.42
CA ASP A 498 14.03 -60.37 33.40
C ASP A 498 13.21 -59.53 32.39
N GLN A 499 12.98 -58.23 32.62
CA GLN A 499 12.15 -57.40 31.74
C GLN A 499 12.87 -56.90 30.47
N SER A 500 14.22 -56.83 30.50
CA SER A 500 15.02 -56.18 29.47
C SER A 500 14.80 -56.72 28.05
N ALA A 501 14.55 -58.03 27.89
CA ALA A 501 14.28 -58.63 26.59
C ALA A 501 12.90 -58.26 26.01
N GLN A 502 11.90 -57.96 26.86
CA GLN A 502 10.59 -57.49 26.43
C GLN A 502 10.60 -55.98 26.17
N ASP A 503 11.28 -55.20 27.01
CA ASP A 503 11.44 -53.75 26.81
C ASP A 503 12.24 -53.44 25.54
N GLN A 504 13.33 -54.17 25.27
CA GLN A 504 14.10 -54.05 24.03
C GLN A 504 13.23 -54.34 22.80
N ALA A 505 12.42 -55.41 22.83
CA ALA A 505 11.53 -55.77 21.72
C ALA A 505 10.40 -54.74 21.51
N ALA A 506 9.90 -54.10 22.56
CA ALA A 506 8.94 -53.01 22.46
C ALA A 506 9.58 -51.73 21.88
N GLN A 507 10.82 -51.42 22.28
CA GLN A 507 11.61 -50.31 21.74
C GLN A 507 11.93 -50.51 20.25
N ASP A 508 12.36 -51.72 19.84
CA ASP A 508 12.65 -52.05 18.45
C ASP A 508 11.39 -51.99 17.56
N GLN A 509 10.23 -52.42 18.07
CA GLN A 509 8.94 -52.25 17.36
C GLN A 509 8.52 -50.78 17.25
N ALA A 510 8.76 -49.96 18.27
CA ALA A 510 8.50 -48.51 18.20
C ALA A 510 9.43 -47.83 17.18
N ALA A 511 10.72 -48.16 17.20
CA ALA A 511 11.70 -47.67 16.23
C ALA A 511 11.37 -48.12 14.80
N ALA A 512 10.92 -49.37 14.61
CA ALA A 512 10.48 -49.88 13.31
C ALA A 512 9.29 -49.08 12.75
N ARG A 513 8.30 -48.73 13.58
CA ARG A 513 7.15 -47.88 13.15
C ARG A 513 7.59 -46.49 12.71
N ILE A 514 8.44 -45.83 13.50
CA ILE A 514 9.00 -44.50 13.17
C ILE A 514 9.80 -44.55 11.86
N LEU A 515 10.53 -45.64 11.60
CA LEU A 515 11.24 -45.85 10.34
C LEU A 515 10.31 -46.11 9.15
N VAL A 516 9.18 -46.80 9.32
CA VAL A 516 8.14 -46.96 8.28
C VAL A 516 7.52 -45.61 7.92
N GLU A 517 7.17 -44.79 8.91
CA GLU A 517 6.65 -43.43 8.69
C GLU A 517 7.68 -42.53 7.99
N ARG A 518 8.95 -42.57 8.42
CA ARG A 518 10.05 -41.84 7.79
C ARG A 518 10.31 -42.30 6.36
N ALA A 519 10.25 -43.61 6.08
CA ALA A 519 10.37 -44.16 4.74
C ALA A 519 9.22 -43.73 3.81
N GLY A 520 7.99 -43.72 4.33
CA GLY A 520 6.82 -43.15 3.63
C GLY A 520 7.00 -41.67 3.28
N ALA A 521 7.44 -40.85 4.24
CA ALA A 521 7.75 -39.45 4.01
C ALA A 521 8.91 -39.23 3.02
N ARG A 522 9.90 -40.14 2.97
CA ARG A 522 11.00 -40.10 1.99
C ARG A 522 10.55 -40.46 0.57
N LEU A 523 9.68 -41.45 0.39
CA LEU A 523 9.09 -41.78 -0.92
C LEU A 523 8.39 -40.55 -1.55
N VAL A 524 7.73 -39.73 -0.73
CA VAL A 524 7.01 -38.53 -1.18
C VAL A 524 7.94 -37.35 -1.54
N LYS A 525 9.20 -37.34 -1.07
CA LYS A 525 9.99 -36.08 -1.02
C LYS A 525 11.49 -36.14 -1.34
N TYR A 526 12.16 -37.28 -1.19
CA TYR A 526 13.64 -37.37 -1.26
C TYR A 526 14.20 -38.57 -2.05
N GLY A 527 13.35 -39.32 -2.75
CA GLY A 527 13.77 -40.39 -3.67
C GLY A 527 13.77 -41.80 -3.08
N VAL A 528 13.67 -42.79 -3.97
CA VAL A 528 13.32 -44.18 -3.65
C VAL A 528 14.39 -44.89 -2.82
N ASP A 529 15.68 -44.68 -3.11
CA ASP A 529 16.78 -45.38 -2.43
C ASP A 529 16.87 -45.06 -0.93
N GLY A 530 16.65 -43.79 -0.56
CA GLY A 530 16.61 -43.37 0.84
C GLY A 530 15.41 -43.91 1.61
N ALA A 531 14.34 -44.31 0.93
CA ALA A 531 13.19 -44.99 1.54
C ALA A 531 13.41 -46.51 1.64
N LEU A 532 14.00 -47.14 0.62
CA LEU A 532 14.34 -48.57 0.63
C LEU A 532 15.21 -48.93 1.85
N LEU A 533 16.25 -48.13 2.12
CA LEU A 533 17.13 -48.33 3.29
C LEU A 533 16.40 -48.21 4.63
N ASP A 534 15.42 -47.31 4.75
CA ASP A 534 14.62 -47.17 5.98
C ASP A 534 13.62 -48.32 6.14
N PHE A 535 12.99 -48.80 5.07
CA PHE A 535 12.14 -50.00 5.11
C PHE A 535 12.95 -51.27 5.41
N ASP A 536 14.12 -51.43 4.80
CA ASP A 536 15.03 -52.55 5.09
C ASP A 536 15.48 -52.52 6.56
N LYS A 537 15.77 -51.32 7.11
CA LYS A 537 16.10 -51.18 8.53
C LYS A 537 14.89 -51.44 9.44
N ALA A 538 13.68 -50.98 9.09
CA ALA A 538 12.46 -51.28 9.84
C ALA A 538 12.18 -52.79 9.89
N ILE A 539 12.29 -53.49 8.75
CA ILE A 539 12.14 -54.96 8.67
C ILE A 539 13.23 -55.70 9.45
N SER A 540 14.42 -55.11 9.60
CA SER A 540 15.48 -55.69 10.46
C SER A 540 15.21 -55.57 11.97
N LEU A 541 14.29 -54.69 12.38
CA LEU A 541 13.91 -54.45 13.77
C LEU A 541 12.57 -55.12 14.13
N ASP A 542 11.60 -55.08 13.21
CA ASP A 542 10.36 -55.87 13.29
C ASP A 542 10.13 -56.68 12.00
N PRO A 543 10.63 -57.93 11.93
CA PRO A 543 10.43 -58.84 10.80
C PRO A 543 8.98 -59.30 10.57
N LYS A 544 8.02 -58.86 11.39
CA LYS A 544 6.58 -59.14 11.22
C LYS A 544 5.78 -57.91 10.76
N ASN A 545 6.43 -56.76 10.57
CA ASN A 545 5.78 -55.51 10.18
C ASN A 545 5.29 -55.56 8.72
N ALA A 546 4.03 -55.96 8.51
CA ALA A 546 3.43 -56.08 7.17
C ALA A 546 3.45 -54.76 6.38
N ASP A 547 3.28 -53.61 7.05
CA ASP A 547 3.34 -52.28 6.42
C ASP A 547 4.74 -51.93 5.92
N ALA A 548 5.80 -52.37 6.61
CA ALA A 548 7.17 -52.20 6.14
C ALA A 548 7.44 -52.99 4.86
N TYR A 549 6.96 -54.25 4.77
CA TYR A 549 7.04 -55.04 3.54
C TYR A 549 6.20 -54.43 2.40
N LEU A 550 4.99 -53.95 2.70
CA LEU A 550 4.11 -53.30 1.72
C LEU A 550 4.71 -51.98 1.18
N GLY A 551 5.33 -51.18 2.06
CA GLY A 551 6.07 -49.98 1.70
C GLY A 551 7.30 -50.29 0.85
N ARG A 552 8.10 -51.31 1.22
CA ARG A 552 9.25 -51.75 0.43
C ARG A 552 8.85 -52.31 -0.93
N SER A 553 7.74 -53.03 -1.02
CA SER A 553 7.17 -53.52 -2.28
C SER A 553 6.93 -52.37 -3.27
N ARG A 554 6.23 -51.31 -2.82
CA ARG A 554 5.97 -50.11 -3.62
C ARG A 554 7.26 -49.39 -4.02
N ALA A 555 8.22 -49.28 -3.11
CA ALA A 555 9.54 -48.70 -3.39
C ALA A 555 10.33 -49.52 -4.43
N ARG A 556 10.30 -50.86 -4.37
CA ARG A 556 10.93 -51.75 -5.37
C ARG A 556 10.24 -51.66 -6.74
N MET A 557 8.92 -51.55 -6.76
CA MET A 557 8.15 -51.33 -8.00
C MET A 557 8.55 -50.01 -8.68
N LEU A 558 8.69 -48.92 -7.91
CA LEU A 558 9.17 -47.61 -8.40
C LEU A 558 10.62 -47.65 -8.91
N LYS A 559 11.44 -48.60 -8.43
CA LYS A 559 12.81 -48.85 -8.91
C LYS A 559 12.87 -49.86 -10.08
N GLY A 560 11.73 -50.39 -10.53
CA GLY A 560 11.63 -51.38 -11.61
C GLY A 560 11.87 -52.84 -11.19
N ASP A 561 12.10 -53.11 -9.91
CA ASP A 561 12.23 -54.48 -9.38
C ASP A 561 10.84 -55.09 -9.12
N GLN A 562 10.17 -55.50 -10.21
CA GLN A 562 8.84 -56.12 -10.14
C GLN A 562 8.87 -57.49 -9.41
N ALA A 563 10.00 -58.22 -9.48
CA ALA A 563 10.12 -59.53 -8.85
C ALA A 563 10.25 -59.42 -7.32
N GLY A 564 11.10 -58.53 -6.82
CA GLY A 564 11.23 -58.23 -5.39
C GLY A 564 10.00 -57.53 -4.83
N ALA A 565 9.36 -56.64 -5.60
CA ALA A 565 8.07 -56.06 -5.22
C ALA A 565 6.98 -57.13 -5.04
N ALA A 566 6.82 -58.03 -6.01
CA ALA A 566 5.83 -59.11 -5.91
C ALA A 566 6.13 -60.09 -4.74
N ALA A 567 7.40 -60.33 -4.42
CA ALA A 567 7.80 -61.12 -3.26
C ALA A 567 7.45 -60.43 -1.92
N ASP A 568 7.77 -59.13 -1.79
CA ASP A 568 7.43 -58.35 -0.60
C ASP A 568 5.92 -58.19 -0.42
N CYS A 569 5.15 -58.02 -1.51
CA CYS A 569 3.70 -57.92 -1.44
C CYS A 569 3.05 -59.24 -0.99
N ARG A 570 3.50 -60.40 -1.52
CA ARG A 570 3.07 -61.70 -0.98
C ARG A 570 3.40 -61.84 0.51
N ARG A 571 4.61 -61.42 0.92
CA ARG A 571 5.01 -61.51 2.33
C ARG A 571 4.19 -60.58 3.25
N ALA A 572 3.80 -59.39 2.78
CA ALA A 572 2.90 -58.52 3.51
C ALA A 572 1.51 -59.17 3.72
N VAL A 573 0.98 -59.85 2.69
CA VAL A 573 -0.34 -60.54 2.76
C VAL A 573 -0.28 -61.83 3.60
N GLU A 574 0.86 -62.52 3.63
CA GLU A 574 1.11 -63.63 4.57
C GLU A 574 1.13 -63.19 6.04
N LEU A 575 1.58 -61.95 6.31
CA LEU A 575 1.66 -61.37 7.65
C LEU A 575 0.34 -60.69 8.08
N ASP A 576 -0.36 -60.03 7.15
CA ASP A 576 -1.69 -59.45 7.33
C ASP A 576 -2.56 -59.66 6.08
N SER A 577 -3.44 -60.66 6.15
CA SER A 577 -4.37 -61.02 5.07
C SER A 577 -5.32 -59.90 4.63
N ALA A 578 -5.56 -58.88 5.47
CA ALA A 578 -6.38 -57.72 5.11
C ALA A 578 -5.69 -56.83 4.06
N ARG A 579 -4.37 -56.96 3.86
CA ARG A 579 -3.61 -56.22 2.84
C ARG A 579 -3.68 -56.83 1.44
N SER A 580 -4.43 -57.92 1.27
CA SER A 580 -4.63 -58.58 -0.03
C SER A 580 -5.09 -57.63 -1.15
N GLY A 581 -5.98 -56.68 -0.85
CA GLY A 581 -6.40 -55.62 -1.78
C GLY A 581 -5.46 -54.42 -1.92
N SER A 582 -4.28 -54.44 -1.30
CA SER A 582 -3.30 -53.32 -1.29
C SER A 582 -2.10 -53.51 -2.23
N CYS A 583 -2.08 -54.61 -2.99
CA CYS A 583 -1.05 -54.99 -3.95
C CYS A 583 -1.56 -54.80 -5.39
N ASP A 584 -0.75 -54.19 -6.26
CA ASP A 584 -1.10 -53.99 -7.67
C ASP A 584 -1.23 -55.31 -8.44
N GLU A 585 -2.26 -55.44 -9.30
CA GLU A 585 -2.53 -56.67 -10.06
C GLU A 585 -1.35 -57.13 -10.93
N GLN A 586 -0.46 -56.21 -11.35
CA GLN A 586 0.74 -56.55 -12.13
C GLN A 586 1.81 -57.32 -11.32
N ALA A 587 1.65 -57.46 -10.00
CA ALA A 587 2.48 -58.34 -9.17
C ALA A 587 2.08 -59.83 -9.26
N ALA A 588 0.93 -60.14 -9.87
CA ALA A 588 0.49 -61.51 -10.15
C ALA A 588 0.91 -61.93 -11.58
N GLY A 589 1.93 -62.79 -11.66
CA GLY A 589 2.31 -63.43 -12.92
C GLY A 589 1.18 -64.28 -13.49
N ALA A 590 0.97 -64.23 -14.80
CA ALA A 590 -0.24 -64.75 -15.44
C ALA A 590 -0.31 -66.27 -15.53
N GLU A 591 -1.39 -66.87 -15.04
CA GLU A 591 -1.96 -68.12 -15.55
C GLU A 591 -3.46 -68.23 -15.21
N GLY A 592 -4.26 -68.84 -16.10
CA GLY A 592 -5.70 -69.06 -15.91
C GLY A 592 -6.63 -68.13 -16.72
N LYS A 593 -7.49 -68.72 -17.56
CA LYS A 593 -8.52 -68.02 -18.37
C LYS A 593 -9.92 -68.42 -17.89
N THR A 594 -10.87 -67.47 -17.81
CA THR A 594 -12.22 -67.54 -18.43
C THR A 594 -13.04 -66.27 -18.13
N GLY A 595 -13.95 -65.91 -19.05
CA GLY A 595 -15.12 -65.04 -18.83
C GLY A 595 -16.32 -65.64 -19.62
N PRO A 596 -17.40 -64.90 -19.96
CA PRO A 596 -17.68 -63.47 -19.70
C PRO A 596 -19.13 -63.23 -19.16
N ALA A 597 -19.69 -62.02 -19.38
CA ALA A 597 -21.10 -61.59 -19.18
C ALA A 597 -21.51 -61.26 -17.72
N GLN A 598 -22.48 -60.37 -17.42
CA GLN A 598 -23.32 -59.52 -18.28
C GLN A 598 -23.84 -58.27 -17.50
N ASP A 599 -24.18 -57.19 -18.23
CA ASP A 599 -24.99 -56.03 -17.78
C ASP A 599 -26.43 -56.23 -18.34
N PRO A 600 -27.52 -55.52 -17.93
CA PRO A 600 -27.61 -54.41 -16.97
C PRO A 600 -28.81 -54.46 -15.97
N GLU A 601 -28.89 -53.52 -15.01
CA GLU A 601 -30.17 -52.83 -14.69
C GLU A 601 -30.01 -51.51 -13.91
N GLN A 602 -30.91 -50.54 -14.18
CA GLN A 602 -31.06 -49.29 -13.40
C GLN A 602 -32.19 -49.40 -12.38
N PRO A 603 -32.11 -48.67 -11.25
CA PRO A 603 -33.31 -47.96 -10.76
C PRO A 603 -33.20 -46.43 -10.86
N LYS A 604 -34.37 -45.77 -10.95
CA LYS A 604 -34.51 -44.32 -11.12
C LYS A 604 -34.41 -43.56 -9.80
N ALA A 605 -34.03 -42.28 -9.89
CA ALA A 605 -34.07 -41.34 -8.77
C ALA A 605 -35.51 -41.03 -8.31
N THR A 606 -35.67 -40.79 -7.00
CA THR A 606 -36.85 -40.16 -6.39
C THR A 606 -36.40 -39.04 -5.47
N ALA A 607 -36.92 -37.83 -5.65
CA ALA A 607 -36.51 -36.66 -4.88
C ALA A 607 -37.11 -36.65 -3.46
N ALA A 608 -36.34 -36.14 -2.49
CA ALA A 608 -36.81 -35.82 -1.14
C ALA A 608 -36.43 -34.37 -0.79
N ALA A 609 -37.31 -33.66 -0.09
CA ALA A 609 -37.13 -32.26 0.27
C ALA A 609 -36.16 -32.09 1.47
N PRO A 610 -35.46 -30.95 1.60
CA PRO A 610 -34.35 -30.80 2.54
C PRO A 610 -34.81 -30.74 4.01
N LYS A 611 -33.95 -31.24 4.89
CA LYS A 611 -33.99 -31.07 6.36
C LYS A 611 -32.62 -30.55 6.85
N PRO A 612 -32.56 -29.92 8.04
CA PRO A 612 -31.68 -28.77 8.25
C PRO A 612 -30.19 -29.10 8.29
N GLN A 613 -29.40 -28.13 7.83
CA GLN A 613 -27.94 -28.18 7.85
C GLN A 613 -27.41 -28.33 9.28
N ILE A 614 -26.62 -29.39 9.52
CA ILE A 614 -25.80 -29.50 10.72
C ILE A 614 -24.57 -28.63 10.51
N VAL A 615 -24.51 -27.48 11.18
CA VAL A 615 -23.32 -26.63 11.19
C VAL A 615 -22.20 -27.39 11.91
N ARG A 616 -21.18 -27.83 11.15
CA ARG A 616 -19.95 -28.45 11.68
C ARG A 616 -18.83 -27.41 11.81
N PRO A 617 -17.76 -27.69 12.60
CA PRO A 617 -16.84 -26.66 13.07
C PRO A 617 -16.04 -25.94 11.98
N ASN A 618 -15.64 -24.71 12.29
CA ASN A 618 -14.95 -23.79 11.38
C ASN A 618 -13.45 -24.15 11.25
N LEU A 619 -13.13 -25.19 10.48
CA LEU A 619 -11.78 -25.46 10.01
C LEU A 619 -11.40 -24.50 8.87
N THR A 620 -10.11 -24.19 8.72
CA THR A 620 -9.62 -23.26 7.70
C THR A 620 -9.90 -23.79 6.30
N ALA A 621 -10.90 -23.20 5.63
CA ALA A 621 -11.46 -23.66 4.35
C ALA A 621 -10.54 -23.49 3.11
N THR A 622 -9.23 -23.38 3.32
CA THR A 622 -8.18 -23.19 2.32
C THR A 622 -7.35 -24.45 2.04
N ASP A 623 -7.46 -25.49 2.88
CA ASP A 623 -6.52 -26.62 2.90
C ASP A 623 -6.88 -27.78 1.93
N ASP A 624 -5.86 -28.32 1.25
CA ASP A 624 -5.89 -29.49 0.35
C ASP A 624 -5.08 -30.68 0.90
N SER A 625 -4.72 -30.64 2.19
CA SER A 625 -3.98 -31.71 2.86
C SER A 625 -4.74 -33.03 2.93
N LEU A 626 -3.98 -34.11 3.18
CA LEU A 626 -4.51 -35.42 3.53
C LEU A 626 -5.44 -35.36 4.77
N ALA A 627 -5.18 -34.46 5.73
CA ALA A 627 -6.02 -34.29 6.91
C ALA A 627 -7.38 -33.67 6.54
N ALA A 628 -7.40 -32.63 5.70
CA ALA A 628 -8.64 -32.04 5.19
C ALA A 628 -9.46 -33.07 4.38
N LYS A 629 -8.81 -33.83 3.49
CA LYS A 629 -9.44 -34.91 2.71
C LYS A 629 -10.05 -36.00 3.62
N THR A 630 -9.32 -36.41 4.67
CA THR A 630 -9.77 -37.45 5.62
C THR A 630 -10.88 -36.96 6.56
N LEU A 631 -10.98 -35.65 6.81
CA LEU A 631 -11.96 -35.06 7.73
C LEU A 631 -13.27 -34.62 7.05
N GLU A 632 -13.22 -34.26 5.77
CA GLU A 632 -14.41 -33.91 4.97
C GLU A 632 -15.13 -35.15 4.40
N THR A 633 -14.36 -36.20 4.08
CA THR A 633 -14.87 -37.45 3.49
C THR A 633 -15.37 -38.41 4.58
N ASN A 634 -16.59 -38.92 4.44
CA ASN A 634 -17.27 -39.75 5.44
C ASN A 634 -17.30 -41.25 5.03
N ASP A 635 -17.29 -41.55 3.73
CA ASP A 635 -17.14 -42.91 3.20
C ASP A 635 -15.66 -43.24 2.92
N GLN A 636 -15.14 -44.29 3.59
CA GLN A 636 -13.77 -44.76 3.41
C GLN A 636 -13.45 -45.10 1.94
N ARG A 637 -14.44 -45.55 1.15
CA ARG A 637 -14.29 -45.84 -0.29
C ARG A 637 -14.13 -44.57 -1.11
N ALA A 638 -14.86 -43.50 -0.76
CA ALA A 638 -14.66 -42.19 -1.36
C ALA A 638 -13.26 -41.65 -1.02
N LEU A 639 -12.77 -41.84 0.20
CA LEU A 639 -11.41 -41.42 0.59
C LEU A 639 -10.34 -42.19 -0.19
N GLN A 640 -10.47 -43.52 -0.32
CA GLN A 640 -9.58 -44.31 -1.17
C GLN A 640 -9.65 -43.89 -2.65
N ALA A 641 -10.82 -43.51 -3.15
CA ALA A 641 -10.98 -43.02 -4.52
C ALA A 641 -10.37 -41.62 -4.74
N ILE A 642 -10.40 -40.71 -3.75
CA ILE A 642 -9.65 -39.43 -3.78
C ILE A 642 -8.15 -39.71 -3.88
N LEU A 643 -7.61 -40.56 -3.00
CA LEU A 643 -6.17 -40.85 -2.93
C LEU A 643 -5.66 -41.61 -4.16
N GLY A 644 -6.44 -42.57 -4.66
CA GLY A 644 -6.16 -43.25 -5.93
C GLY A 644 -6.27 -42.31 -7.12
N GLY A 645 -7.25 -41.38 -7.12
CA GLY A 645 -7.40 -40.35 -8.14
C GLY A 645 -6.22 -39.39 -8.20
N ASP A 646 -5.77 -38.87 -7.06
CA ASP A 646 -4.57 -38.03 -6.96
C ASP A 646 -3.33 -38.79 -7.47
N ALA A 647 -3.15 -40.06 -7.08
CA ALA A 647 -2.04 -40.89 -7.56
C ALA A 647 -2.10 -41.18 -9.08
N TRP A 648 -3.28 -41.43 -9.66
CA TRP A 648 -3.42 -41.58 -11.12
C TRP A 648 -3.14 -40.27 -11.87
N LEU A 649 -3.48 -39.13 -11.27
CA LEU A 649 -3.24 -37.81 -11.83
C LEU A 649 -1.75 -37.48 -11.89
N ASP A 650 -1.02 -37.74 -10.79
CA ASP A 650 0.44 -37.55 -10.72
C ASP A 650 1.19 -38.53 -11.65
N MET A 651 0.63 -39.71 -11.94
CA MET A 651 1.11 -40.64 -12.97
C MET A 651 0.73 -40.24 -14.42
N GLY A 652 0.06 -39.10 -14.64
CA GLY A 652 -0.39 -38.65 -15.95
C GLY A 652 -1.52 -39.50 -16.58
N LYS A 653 -2.16 -40.38 -15.81
CA LYS A 653 -3.19 -41.34 -16.28
C LYS A 653 -4.58 -40.74 -16.08
N TYR A 654 -4.82 -39.61 -16.74
CA TYR A 654 -5.95 -38.72 -16.47
C TYR A 654 -7.34 -39.39 -16.57
N ASP A 655 -7.56 -40.31 -17.52
CA ASP A 655 -8.83 -41.06 -17.62
C ASP A 655 -9.13 -41.89 -16.37
N LYS A 656 -8.10 -42.51 -15.77
CA LYS A 656 -8.22 -43.25 -14.51
C LYS A 656 -8.43 -42.34 -13.31
N ALA A 657 -7.81 -41.16 -13.32
CA ALA A 657 -8.04 -40.13 -12.31
C ALA A 657 -9.50 -39.64 -12.35
N ILE A 658 -10.00 -39.27 -13.53
CA ILE A 658 -11.40 -38.85 -13.76
C ILE A 658 -12.37 -39.93 -13.26
N GLY A 659 -12.18 -41.19 -13.67
CA GLY A 659 -13.04 -42.30 -13.22
C GLY A 659 -12.99 -42.55 -11.70
N ALA A 660 -11.85 -42.35 -11.05
CA ALA A 660 -11.75 -42.42 -9.59
C ALA A 660 -12.52 -41.28 -8.91
N TYR A 661 -12.37 -40.04 -9.38
CA TYR A 661 -13.11 -38.89 -8.84
C TYR A 661 -14.61 -38.94 -9.16
N ASP A 662 -15.04 -39.57 -10.26
CA ASP A 662 -16.44 -39.84 -10.55
C ASP A 662 -17.07 -40.78 -9.50
N VAL A 663 -16.32 -41.76 -8.98
CA VAL A 663 -16.75 -42.60 -7.84
C VAL A 663 -16.88 -41.78 -6.56
N VAL A 664 -15.99 -40.82 -6.30
CA VAL A 664 -16.10 -39.88 -5.16
C VAL A 664 -17.42 -39.10 -5.25
N ILE A 665 -17.72 -38.53 -6.42
CA ILE A 665 -18.93 -37.72 -6.65
C ILE A 665 -20.21 -38.57 -6.61
N ALA A 666 -20.15 -39.85 -7.00
CA ALA A 666 -21.28 -40.77 -6.91
C ALA A 666 -21.58 -41.23 -5.47
N LEU A 667 -20.55 -41.34 -4.61
CA LEU A 667 -20.70 -41.68 -3.19
C LEU A 667 -21.04 -40.45 -2.33
N GLU A 668 -20.42 -39.30 -2.61
CA GLU A 668 -20.57 -38.05 -1.86
C GLU A 668 -20.74 -36.83 -2.79
N PRO A 669 -21.97 -36.54 -3.26
CA PRO A 669 -22.24 -35.47 -4.25
C PRO A 669 -21.96 -34.02 -3.81
N ASP A 670 -21.60 -33.81 -2.54
CA ASP A 670 -21.21 -32.52 -1.97
C ASP A 670 -19.75 -32.50 -1.46
N ASN A 671 -18.96 -33.57 -1.68
CA ASN A 671 -17.54 -33.60 -1.34
C ASN A 671 -16.72 -32.78 -2.34
N ARG A 672 -16.00 -31.74 -1.87
CA ARG A 672 -15.30 -30.80 -2.77
C ARG A 672 -14.13 -31.44 -3.51
N PHE A 673 -13.50 -32.46 -2.94
CA PHE A 673 -12.26 -33.04 -3.47
C PHE A 673 -12.49 -33.91 -4.71
N GLY A 674 -13.67 -34.54 -4.83
CA GLY A 674 -14.06 -35.23 -6.07
C GLY A 674 -14.09 -34.26 -7.26
N TYR A 675 -14.84 -33.16 -7.15
CA TYR A 675 -14.89 -32.14 -8.20
C TYR A 675 -13.53 -31.47 -8.44
N PHE A 676 -12.78 -31.14 -7.38
CA PHE A 676 -11.47 -30.49 -7.52
C PHE A 676 -10.45 -31.37 -8.24
N GLY A 677 -10.39 -32.66 -7.88
CA GLY A 677 -9.56 -33.65 -8.55
C GLY A 677 -9.94 -33.85 -10.02
N ARG A 678 -11.24 -34.02 -10.29
CA ARG A 678 -11.74 -34.19 -11.66
C ARG A 678 -11.46 -32.96 -12.54
N GLY A 679 -11.60 -31.76 -11.98
CA GLY A 679 -11.24 -30.51 -12.62
C GLY A 679 -9.74 -30.40 -12.94
N LYS A 680 -8.85 -30.81 -12.02
CA LYS A 680 -7.39 -30.90 -12.27
C LYS A 680 -7.10 -31.85 -13.45
N ALA A 681 -7.70 -33.03 -13.48
CA ALA A 681 -7.47 -34.03 -14.53
C ALA A 681 -7.99 -33.56 -15.90
N ARG A 682 -9.20 -32.99 -15.95
CA ARG A 682 -9.81 -32.42 -17.18
C ARG A 682 -9.02 -31.24 -17.75
N ALA A 683 -8.45 -30.39 -16.89
CA ALA A 683 -7.55 -29.33 -17.33
C ALA A 683 -6.25 -29.87 -17.94
N ALA A 684 -5.74 -31.01 -17.45
CA ALA A 684 -4.56 -31.66 -18.02
C ALA A 684 -4.85 -32.34 -19.38
N THR A 685 -6.09 -32.80 -19.62
CA THR A 685 -6.56 -33.28 -20.94
C THR A 685 -7.09 -32.15 -21.85
N ALA A 686 -6.84 -30.88 -21.50
CA ALA A 686 -7.30 -29.68 -22.21
C ALA A 686 -8.83 -29.51 -22.36
N ASP A 687 -9.65 -30.24 -21.58
CA ASP A 687 -11.09 -29.98 -21.45
C ASP A 687 -11.32 -28.85 -20.43
N TYR A 688 -10.91 -27.65 -20.80
CA TYR A 688 -11.04 -26.46 -19.96
C TYR A 688 -12.51 -26.12 -19.67
N GLY A 689 -13.44 -26.49 -20.55
CA GLY A 689 -14.88 -26.26 -20.37
C GLY A 689 -15.46 -27.07 -19.21
N GLN A 690 -15.21 -28.39 -19.18
CA GLN A 690 -15.63 -29.23 -18.06
C GLN A 690 -14.80 -28.97 -16.80
N ALA A 691 -13.51 -28.64 -16.92
CA ALA A 691 -12.67 -28.28 -15.78
C ALA A 691 -13.16 -27.03 -15.06
N ILE A 692 -13.54 -25.97 -15.80
CA ILE A 692 -14.12 -24.75 -15.22
C ILE A 692 -15.45 -25.07 -14.52
N ALA A 693 -16.32 -25.88 -15.11
CA ALA A 693 -17.58 -26.30 -14.49
C ALA A 693 -17.39 -27.11 -13.19
N ASP A 694 -16.36 -27.97 -13.13
CA ASP A 694 -15.99 -28.67 -11.91
C ASP A 694 -15.46 -27.71 -10.83
N PHE A 695 -14.57 -26.77 -11.18
CA PHE A 695 -14.09 -25.76 -10.23
C PHE A 695 -15.20 -24.79 -9.78
N ASP A 696 -16.18 -24.48 -10.63
CA ASP A 696 -17.38 -23.73 -10.26
C ASP A 696 -18.17 -24.45 -9.16
N ARG A 697 -18.33 -25.78 -9.27
CA ARG A 697 -18.99 -26.61 -8.26
C ARG A 697 -18.18 -26.67 -6.96
N VAL A 698 -16.84 -26.77 -7.02
CA VAL A 698 -15.97 -26.65 -5.83
C VAL A 698 -16.17 -25.32 -5.13
N ILE A 699 -16.24 -24.22 -5.88
CA ILE A 699 -16.40 -22.86 -5.32
C ILE A 699 -17.80 -22.61 -4.75
N GLN A 700 -18.84 -23.31 -5.25
CA GLN A 700 -20.17 -23.33 -4.61
C GLN A 700 -20.14 -24.05 -3.25
N LEU A 701 -19.40 -25.17 -3.16
CA LEU A 701 -19.29 -25.99 -1.95
C LEU A 701 -18.36 -25.35 -0.89
N ALA A 702 -17.26 -24.74 -1.34
CA ALA A 702 -16.25 -24.12 -0.48
C ALA A 702 -15.80 -22.73 -1.01
N PRO A 703 -16.58 -21.64 -0.79
CA PRO A 703 -16.32 -20.29 -1.34
C PRO A 703 -15.02 -19.59 -0.87
N ASN A 704 -14.26 -20.23 0.03
CA ASN A 704 -12.98 -19.75 0.55
C ASN A 704 -11.79 -20.65 0.16
N PHE A 705 -12.01 -21.69 -0.65
CA PHE A 705 -10.97 -22.64 -1.06
C PHE A 705 -10.11 -22.06 -2.19
N ALA A 706 -9.07 -21.32 -1.81
CA ALA A 706 -8.13 -20.64 -2.71
C ALA A 706 -7.60 -21.50 -3.88
N PRO A 707 -7.25 -22.79 -3.71
CA PRO A 707 -6.74 -23.62 -4.81
C PRO A 707 -7.71 -23.76 -5.99
N ALA A 708 -9.02 -23.82 -5.76
CA ALA A 708 -10.01 -23.89 -6.85
C ALA A 708 -10.07 -22.60 -7.67
N TYR A 709 -9.93 -21.43 -7.03
CA TYR A 709 -9.82 -20.15 -7.73
C TYR A 709 -8.53 -20.09 -8.56
N SER A 710 -7.37 -20.50 -8.03
CA SER A 710 -6.11 -20.55 -8.80
C SER A 710 -6.20 -21.48 -10.01
N ARG A 711 -6.81 -22.67 -9.86
CA ARG A 711 -6.92 -23.66 -10.93
C ARG A 711 -7.97 -23.27 -11.98
N ARG A 712 -9.11 -22.69 -11.58
CA ARG A 712 -10.09 -22.10 -12.51
C ARG A 712 -9.52 -20.91 -13.27
N GLY A 713 -8.77 -20.05 -12.58
CA GLY A 713 -8.06 -18.92 -13.18
C GLY A 713 -7.08 -19.37 -14.26
N LEU A 714 -6.21 -20.35 -13.96
CA LEU A 714 -5.27 -20.90 -14.93
C LEU A 714 -5.97 -21.53 -16.15
N ALA A 715 -7.03 -22.33 -15.94
CA ALA A 715 -7.81 -22.90 -17.04
C ALA A 715 -8.44 -21.81 -17.94
N LYS A 716 -8.90 -20.70 -17.34
CA LYS A 716 -9.40 -19.52 -18.07
C LYS A 716 -8.32 -18.78 -18.86
N VAL A 717 -7.08 -18.68 -18.35
CA VAL A 717 -5.95 -18.12 -19.12
C VAL A 717 -5.78 -18.94 -20.41
N THR A 718 -5.71 -20.26 -20.31
CA THR A 718 -5.50 -21.15 -21.47
C THR A 718 -6.71 -21.18 -22.40
N SER A 719 -7.93 -20.99 -21.89
CA SER A 719 -9.15 -20.86 -22.73
C SER A 719 -9.40 -19.42 -23.24
N GLY A 720 -8.52 -18.45 -22.96
CA GLY A 720 -8.60 -17.08 -23.46
C GLY A 720 -9.50 -16.10 -22.67
N ASP A 721 -10.09 -16.51 -21.55
CA ASP A 721 -10.82 -15.62 -20.63
C ASP A 721 -9.85 -14.95 -19.63
N VAL A 722 -9.03 -14.04 -20.13
CA VAL A 722 -7.96 -13.40 -19.35
C VAL A 722 -8.50 -12.49 -18.23
N ASP A 723 -9.68 -11.88 -18.41
CA ASP A 723 -10.30 -11.02 -17.39
C ASP A 723 -11.03 -11.82 -16.30
N GLY A 724 -11.72 -12.91 -16.66
CA GLY A 724 -12.23 -13.86 -15.68
C GLY A 724 -11.10 -14.60 -14.94
N ALA A 725 -9.98 -14.88 -15.61
CA ALA A 725 -8.78 -15.43 -14.99
C ALA A 725 -8.18 -14.49 -13.95
N LEU A 726 -7.95 -13.21 -14.28
CA LEU A 726 -7.44 -12.22 -13.33
C LEU A 726 -8.34 -12.08 -12.10
N THR A 727 -9.66 -12.11 -12.30
CA THR A 727 -10.64 -12.05 -11.20
C THR A 727 -10.50 -13.24 -10.24
N ASP A 728 -10.26 -14.44 -10.78
CA ASP A 728 -10.06 -15.66 -9.98
C ASP A 728 -8.69 -15.70 -9.30
N CYS A 729 -7.60 -15.35 -10.00
CA CYS A 729 -6.27 -15.29 -9.39
C CYS A 729 -6.18 -14.21 -8.29
N ASP A 730 -6.80 -13.04 -8.48
CA ASP A 730 -6.91 -12.01 -7.42
C ASP A 730 -7.70 -12.54 -6.21
N ARG A 731 -8.82 -13.26 -6.43
CA ARG A 731 -9.61 -13.85 -5.35
C ARG A 731 -8.83 -14.94 -4.61
N ALA A 732 -8.05 -15.77 -5.31
CA ALA A 732 -7.16 -16.75 -4.70
C ALA A 732 -6.11 -16.09 -3.80
N ALA A 733 -5.43 -15.04 -4.29
CA ALA A 733 -4.39 -14.33 -3.54
C ALA A 733 -4.95 -13.54 -2.34
N MET A 734 -6.23 -13.15 -2.37
CA MET A 734 -6.92 -12.58 -1.20
C MET A 734 -7.33 -13.63 -0.15
N LEU A 735 -7.56 -14.89 -0.57
CA LEU A 735 -7.94 -15.99 0.33
C LEU A 735 -6.72 -16.66 0.98
N ASP A 736 -5.63 -16.82 0.22
CA ASP A 736 -4.32 -17.20 0.75
C ASP A 736 -3.21 -16.32 0.12
N PRO A 737 -2.78 -15.24 0.80
CA PRO A 737 -1.68 -14.40 0.37
C PRO A 737 -0.32 -15.11 0.27
N LYS A 738 -0.16 -16.28 0.91
CA LYS A 738 1.04 -17.12 0.84
C LYS A 738 0.93 -18.23 -0.22
N SER A 739 -0.14 -18.27 -1.02
CA SER A 739 -0.27 -19.23 -2.10
C SER A 739 0.63 -18.86 -3.29
N ARG A 740 1.73 -19.60 -3.48
CA ARG A 740 2.55 -19.49 -4.71
C ARG A 740 1.69 -19.66 -5.96
N ASP A 741 0.77 -20.63 -5.96
CA ASP A 741 -0.13 -20.90 -7.09
C ASP A 741 -1.03 -19.71 -7.43
N ALA A 742 -1.50 -18.93 -6.45
CA ALA A 742 -2.32 -17.75 -6.71
C ALA A 742 -1.50 -16.63 -7.38
N HIS A 743 -0.28 -16.38 -6.91
CA HIS A 743 0.61 -15.37 -7.51
C HIS A 743 1.16 -15.82 -8.88
N TYR A 744 1.39 -17.12 -9.08
CA TYR A 744 1.74 -17.70 -10.37
C TYR A 744 0.58 -17.60 -11.38
N CYS A 745 -0.65 -17.95 -10.98
CA CYS A 745 -1.89 -17.73 -11.74
C CYS A 745 -1.99 -16.26 -12.19
N LYS A 746 -1.78 -15.33 -11.25
CA LYS A 746 -1.82 -13.89 -11.50
C LYS A 746 -0.73 -13.44 -12.47
N GLY A 747 0.47 -14.01 -12.38
CA GLY A 747 1.55 -13.81 -13.35
C GLY A 747 1.17 -14.26 -14.76
N MET A 748 0.68 -15.50 -14.90
CA MET A 748 0.20 -16.06 -16.17
C MET A 748 -0.92 -15.21 -16.79
N ALA A 749 -1.87 -14.75 -15.99
CA ALA A 749 -2.97 -13.92 -16.46
C ALA A 749 -2.53 -12.50 -16.91
N TRP A 750 -1.57 -11.86 -16.22
CA TRP A 750 -0.99 -10.60 -16.70
C TRP A 750 -0.10 -10.79 -17.94
N HIS A 751 0.61 -11.91 -18.04
CA HIS A 751 1.45 -12.26 -19.18
C HIS A 751 0.60 -12.46 -20.44
N ALA A 752 -0.46 -13.25 -20.36
CA ALA A 752 -1.45 -13.42 -21.44
C ALA A 752 -2.17 -12.12 -21.82
N LYS A 753 -2.23 -11.14 -20.91
CA LYS A 753 -2.75 -9.79 -21.16
C LYS A 753 -1.74 -8.84 -21.82
N GLY A 754 -0.48 -9.25 -21.98
CA GLY A 754 0.61 -8.42 -22.49
C GLY A 754 1.15 -7.38 -21.51
N ASP A 755 0.82 -7.48 -20.21
CA ASP A 755 1.37 -6.61 -19.16
C ASP A 755 2.53 -7.33 -18.46
N ALA A 756 3.64 -7.44 -19.17
CA ALA A 756 4.78 -8.23 -18.73
C ALA A 756 5.44 -7.69 -17.44
N GLY A 757 5.37 -6.38 -17.17
CA GLY A 757 5.83 -5.81 -15.90
C GLY A 757 5.03 -6.30 -14.70
N ARG A 758 3.68 -6.34 -14.81
CA ARG A 758 2.83 -6.96 -13.77
C ARG A 758 3.02 -8.47 -13.69
N ALA A 759 3.26 -9.16 -14.81
CA ALA A 759 3.57 -10.58 -14.81
C ALA A 759 4.86 -10.87 -14.03
N VAL A 760 5.95 -10.14 -14.34
CA VAL A 760 7.23 -10.22 -13.64
C VAL A 760 7.07 -9.93 -12.16
N ALA A 761 6.31 -8.92 -11.76
CA ALA A 761 6.04 -8.64 -10.34
C ALA A 761 5.35 -9.81 -9.64
N ALA A 762 4.28 -10.36 -10.22
CA ALA A 762 3.53 -11.48 -9.62
C ALA A 762 4.34 -12.79 -9.55
N TYR A 763 5.09 -13.14 -10.61
CA TYR A 763 6.02 -14.27 -10.57
C TYR A 763 7.15 -14.06 -9.54
N THR A 764 7.57 -12.81 -9.31
CA THR A 764 8.60 -12.50 -8.30
C THR A 764 8.07 -12.72 -6.88
N VAL A 765 6.78 -12.46 -6.61
CA VAL A 765 6.13 -12.88 -5.35
C VAL A 765 6.05 -14.40 -5.23
N ALA A 766 5.67 -15.10 -6.30
CA ALA A 766 5.64 -16.56 -6.31
C ALA A 766 7.02 -17.16 -5.97
N ILE A 767 8.10 -16.63 -6.55
CA ILE A 767 9.49 -16.99 -6.23
C ILE A 767 9.87 -16.62 -4.79
N GLY A 768 9.39 -15.49 -4.26
CA GLY A 768 9.62 -15.10 -2.87
C GLY A 768 8.93 -15.99 -1.84
N ILE A 769 7.84 -16.64 -2.22
CA ILE A 769 7.12 -17.64 -1.41
C ILE A 769 7.79 -19.02 -1.53
N ASP A 770 8.16 -19.42 -2.74
CA ASP A 770 8.77 -20.73 -3.05
C ASP A 770 10.00 -20.55 -3.97
N PRO A 771 11.19 -20.32 -3.39
CA PRO A 771 12.44 -20.16 -4.15
C PRO A 771 12.91 -21.44 -4.87
N LYS A 772 12.17 -22.55 -4.78
CA LYS A 772 12.47 -23.80 -5.48
C LYS A 772 11.52 -24.07 -6.66
N ALA A 773 10.51 -23.22 -6.89
CA ALA A 773 9.63 -23.32 -8.04
C ALA A 773 10.31 -22.85 -9.33
N ASP A 774 11.08 -23.74 -9.94
CA ASP A 774 11.69 -23.65 -11.27
C ASP A 774 10.75 -23.03 -12.33
N ALA A 775 9.50 -23.49 -12.39
CA ALA A 775 8.48 -23.02 -13.34
C ALA A 775 8.13 -21.53 -13.14
N SER A 776 8.29 -20.99 -11.92
CA SER A 776 8.08 -19.57 -11.63
C SER A 776 9.25 -18.71 -12.12
N TYR A 777 10.49 -19.22 -12.04
CA TYR A 777 11.64 -18.60 -12.70
C TYR A 777 11.49 -18.64 -14.21
N TYR A 778 11.16 -19.79 -14.80
CA TYR A 778 10.94 -19.92 -16.25
C TYR A 778 9.86 -18.95 -16.76
N ALA A 779 8.70 -18.90 -16.11
CA ALA A 779 7.61 -18.01 -16.52
C ALA A 779 7.98 -16.51 -16.39
N ARG A 780 8.77 -16.13 -15.35
CA ARG A 780 9.34 -14.78 -15.23
C ARG A 780 10.36 -14.49 -16.34
N GLY A 781 11.19 -15.48 -16.68
CA GLY A 781 12.16 -15.41 -17.78
C GLY A 781 11.47 -15.18 -19.12
N MET A 782 10.37 -15.88 -19.40
CA MET A 782 9.56 -15.66 -20.60
C MET A 782 8.97 -14.23 -20.65
N ALA A 783 8.33 -13.77 -19.58
CA ALA A 783 7.79 -12.41 -19.53
C ALA A 783 8.89 -11.33 -19.70
N ARG A 784 10.10 -11.57 -19.21
CA ARG A 784 11.27 -10.71 -19.45
C ARG A 784 11.78 -10.79 -20.90
N ALA A 785 11.79 -11.97 -21.52
CA ALA A 785 12.17 -12.14 -22.92
C ALA A 785 11.18 -11.46 -23.88
N ASP A 786 9.88 -11.54 -23.61
CA ASP A 786 8.84 -10.82 -24.37
C ASP A 786 8.94 -9.30 -24.19
N SER A 787 9.44 -8.85 -23.03
CA SER A 787 9.82 -7.45 -22.76
C SER A 787 11.19 -7.07 -23.34
N LYS A 788 11.86 -7.97 -24.07
CA LYS A 788 13.24 -7.83 -24.59
C LYS A 788 14.33 -7.61 -23.54
N TYR A 789 14.03 -7.77 -22.26
CA TYR A 789 15.01 -7.72 -21.17
C TYR A 789 15.79 -9.04 -21.07
N TYR A 790 16.52 -9.36 -22.13
CA TYR A 790 17.16 -10.67 -22.31
C TYR A 790 18.20 -10.96 -21.22
N ALA A 791 18.87 -9.96 -20.66
CA ALA A 791 19.83 -10.15 -19.57
C ALA A 791 19.18 -10.80 -18.33
N GLY A 792 18.06 -10.25 -17.85
CA GLY A 792 17.30 -10.83 -16.74
C GLY A 792 16.53 -12.10 -17.11
N ALA A 793 16.11 -12.24 -18.38
CA ALA A 793 15.51 -13.47 -18.87
C ALA A 793 16.50 -14.65 -18.82
N ILE A 794 17.74 -14.45 -19.30
CA ILE A 794 18.81 -15.45 -19.25
C ILE A 794 19.11 -15.83 -17.80
N ALA A 795 19.22 -14.87 -16.88
CA ALA A 795 19.45 -15.14 -15.46
C ALA A 795 18.32 -15.97 -14.81
N ASP A 796 17.06 -15.71 -15.17
CA ASP A 796 15.93 -16.53 -14.73
C ASP A 796 15.94 -17.93 -15.34
N PHE A 797 16.29 -18.08 -16.63
CA PHE A 797 16.41 -19.39 -17.26
C PHE A 797 17.61 -20.20 -16.75
N ASP A 798 18.73 -19.54 -16.40
CA ASP A 798 19.88 -20.16 -15.72
C ASP A 798 19.47 -20.68 -14.33
N GLN A 799 18.69 -19.91 -13.57
CA GLN A 799 18.20 -20.35 -12.26
C GLN A 799 17.11 -21.43 -12.37
N ALA A 800 16.27 -21.43 -13.42
CA ALA A 800 15.34 -22.52 -13.70
C ALA A 800 16.07 -23.82 -14.06
N LEU A 801 17.08 -23.77 -14.94
CA LEU A 801 17.93 -24.91 -15.28
C LEU A 801 18.81 -25.40 -14.11
N LYS A 802 19.08 -24.56 -13.12
CA LYS A 802 19.75 -24.98 -11.88
C LYS A 802 18.82 -25.76 -10.95
N LEU A 803 17.51 -25.60 -11.08
CA LEU A 803 16.48 -26.29 -10.30
C LEU A 803 15.98 -27.55 -11.02
N ASP A 804 15.76 -27.50 -12.34
CA ASP A 804 15.54 -28.65 -13.22
C ASP A 804 16.54 -28.64 -14.40
N PRO A 805 17.71 -29.31 -14.26
CA PRO A 805 18.70 -29.44 -15.32
C PRO A 805 18.27 -30.36 -16.49
N GLY A 806 17.17 -31.11 -16.34
CA GLY A 806 16.65 -31.99 -17.38
C GLY A 806 15.78 -31.28 -18.42
N ASN A 807 15.42 -30.02 -18.17
CA ASN A 807 14.35 -29.36 -18.90
C ASN A 807 14.77 -28.86 -20.30
N GLY A 808 14.19 -29.49 -21.33
CA GLY A 808 14.41 -29.11 -22.73
C GLY A 808 13.91 -27.70 -23.05
N ASP A 809 12.74 -27.32 -22.55
CA ASP A 809 12.11 -26.04 -22.88
C ASP A 809 12.85 -24.85 -22.23
N TYR A 810 13.38 -25.04 -21.02
CA TYR A 810 14.21 -24.03 -20.36
C TYR A 810 15.53 -23.84 -21.12
N THR A 811 16.12 -24.94 -21.62
CA THR A 811 17.33 -24.92 -22.47
C THR A 811 17.09 -24.18 -23.78
N VAL A 812 15.95 -24.43 -24.44
CA VAL A 812 15.56 -23.76 -25.69
C VAL A 812 15.28 -22.28 -25.47
N ALA A 813 14.51 -21.91 -24.45
CA ALA A 813 14.19 -20.52 -24.13
C ALA A 813 15.45 -19.69 -23.79
N ARG A 814 16.36 -20.27 -22.99
CA ARG A 814 17.68 -19.67 -22.72
C ARG A 814 18.46 -19.43 -24.00
N LYS A 815 18.55 -20.42 -24.89
CA LYS A 815 19.29 -20.31 -26.16
C LYS A 815 18.68 -19.25 -27.07
N ALA A 816 17.36 -19.12 -27.11
CA ALA A 816 16.67 -18.07 -27.84
C ALA A 816 16.96 -16.67 -27.26
N ALA A 817 16.90 -16.50 -25.94
CA ALA A 817 17.21 -15.23 -25.28
C ALA A 817 18.69 -14.81 -25.46
N VAL A 818 19.63 -15.76 -25.39
CA VAL A 818 21.05 -15.51 -25.71
C VAL A 818 21.22 -15.08 -27.16
N ALA A 819 20.58 -15.75 -28.12
CA ALA A 819 20.64 -15.39 -29.53
C ALA A 819 20.00 -14.02 -29.85
N ALA A 820 19.03 -13.57 -29.05
CA ALA A 820 18.39 -12.27 -29.18
C ALA A 820 19.19 -11.12 -28.54
N LYS A 821 20.15 -11.41 -27.64
CA LYS A 821 20.97 -10.43 -26.90
C LYS A 821 22.24 -10.00 -27.66
N GLY A 822 22.12 -9.66 -28.94
CA GLY A 822 23.26 -9.18 -29.76
C GLY A 822 23.92 -7.93 -29.18
N GLU A 823 25.23 -7.79 -29.34
CA GLU A 823 26.15 -6.88 -28.61
C GLU A 823 25.63 -5.45 -28.32
N ASN A 824 24.89 -5.32 -27.22
CA ASN A 824 24.81 -4.19 -26.30
C ASN A 824 24.18 -4.68 -24.98
N ASP A 825 24.15 -3.84 -23.94
CA ASP A 825 23.66 -4.13 -22.57
C ASP A 825 24.54 -5.11 -21.76
N ALA A 826 25.76 -4.64 -21.46
CA ALA A 826 26.62 -5.19 -20.41
C ALA A 826 26.41 -4.55 -19.02
N ALA A 827 25.72 -3.40 -18.95
CA ALA A 827 25.55 -2.61 -17.73
C ALA A 827 24.08 -2.57 -17.25
N MET A 828 23.63 -3.63 -16.57
CA MET A 828 22.43 -3.66 -15.71
C MET A 828 22.47 -4.92 -14.84
N ALA A 829 23.28 -4.90 -13.76
CA ALA A 829 23.44 -6.04 -12.86
C ALA A 829 23.77 -5.59 -11.43
N GLU A 830 22.73 -5.34 -10.63
CA GLU A 830 22.84 -5.31 -9.15
C GLU A 830 21.57 -5.87 -8.52
N ALA A 831 21.53 -5.95 -7.18
CA ALA A 831 20.69 -6.89 -6.43
C ALA A 831 19.16 -6.79 -6.69
N ALA A 832 18.50 -7.94 -6.71
CA ALA A 832 17.05 -8.02 -6.80
C ALA A 832 16.40 -7.52 -5.47
N PRO A 833 15.43 -6.59 -5.54
CA PRO A 833 14.77 -6.05 -4.35
C PRO A 833 13.73 -7.02 -3.76
N ASP A 834 13.26 -6.73 -2.54
CA ASP A 834 12.19 -7.46 -1.85
C ASP A 834 10.94 -7.60 -2.77
N PRO A 835 10.62 -8.83 -3.22
CA PRO A 835 9.48 -9.08 -4.10
C PRO A 835 8.13 -8.71 -3.49
N VAL A 836 7.99 -8.96 -2.20
CA VAL A 836 6.74 -8.84 -1.46
C VAL A 836 6.48 -7.37 -1.17
N ALA A 837 7.51 -6.60 -0.79
CA ALA A 837 7.40 -5.16 -0.64
C ALA A 837 7.05 -4.47 -1.97
N LEU A 838 7.68 -4.86 -3.09
CA LEU A 838 7.45 -4.28 -4.41
C LEU A 838 6.02 -4.54 -4.90
N ALA A 839 5.57 -5.80 -4.86
CA ALA A 839 4.20 -6.14 -5.25
C ALA A 839 3.16 -5.48 -4.32
N ALA A 840 3.35 -5.52 -3.00
CA ALA A 840 2.45 -4.84 -2.07
C ALA A 840 2.43 -3.32 -2.29
N ALA A 841 3.51 -2.68 -2.75
CA ALA A 841 3.51 -1.28 -3.13
C ALA A 841 2.70 -1.02 -4.42
N LEU A 842 2.90 -1.83 -5.46
CA LEU A 842 2.16 -1.76 -6.72
C LEU A 842 0.66 -2.03 -6.54
N GLU A 843 0.28 -3.05 -5.78
CA GLU A 843 -1.13 -3.41 -5.51
C GLU A 843 -1.85 -2.34 -4.69
N ARG A 844 -1.19 -1.75 -3.67
CA ARG A 844 -1.74 -0.60 -2.94
C ARG A 844 -1.92 0.60 -3.89
N GLY A 845 -0.97 0.83 -4.80
CA GLY A 845 -1.09 1.84 -5.86
C GLY A 845 -2.32 1.63 -6.74
N ASP A 846 -2.47 0.43 -7.32
CA ASP A 846 -3.61 0.06 -8.17
C ASP A 846 -4.95 0.12 -7.40
N ALA A 847 -4.97 -0.28 -6.11
CA ALA A 847 -6.16 -0.21 -5.27
C ALA A 847 -6.59 1.24 -4.96
N PHE A 848 -5.64 2.15 -4.71
CA PHE A 848 -5.94 3.57 -4.56
C PHE A 848 -6.31 4.23 -5.89
N TYR A 849 -5.67 3.84 -7.00
CA TYR A 849 -5.97 4.34 -8.35
C TYR A 849 -7.39 3.96 -8.79
N LYS A 850 -7.79 2.68 -8.63
CA LYS A 850 -9.17 2.22 -8.89
C LYS A 850 -10.20 2.98 -8.04
N LYS A 851 -9.85 3.35 -6.80
CA LYS A 851 -10.68 4.16 -5.89
C LYS A 851 -10.58 5.69 -6.13
N ARG A 852 -9.94 6.14 -7.22
CA ARG A 852 -9.67 7.54 -7.57
C ARG A 852 -8.89 8.35 -6.51
N LYS A 853 -8.24 7.70 -5.54
CA LYS A 853 -7.42 8.34 -4.50
C LYS A 853 -5.99 8.54 -5.02
N TYR A 854 -5.85 9.39 -6.04
CA TYR A 854 -4.64 9.44 -6.87
C TYR A 854 -3.38 9.79 -6.08
N ASP A 855 -3.42 10.67 -5.08
CA ASP A 855 -2.27 10.96 -4.20
C ASP A 855 -1.75 9.74 -3.45
N ARG A 856 -2.65 8.93 -2.89
CA ARG A 856 -2.28 7.67 -2.22
C ARG A 856 -1.77 6.64 -3.22
N ALA A 857 -2.24 6.67 -4.46
CA ALA A 857 -1.70 5.86 -5.54
C ALA A 857 -0.27 6.30 -5.91
N VAL A 858 -0.03 7.59 -6.13
CA VAL A 858 1.30 8.16 -6.39
C VAL A 858 2.28 7.84 -5.26
N ALA A 859 1.85 7.97 -4.00
CA ALA A 859 2.68 7.63 -2.83
C ALA A 859 3.04 6.14 -2.78
N ALA A 860 2.10 5.24 -3.10
CA ALA A 860 2.37 3.80 -3.14
C ALA A 860 3.25 3.41 -4.34
N TYR A 861 3.01 3.96 -5.53
CA TYR A 861 3.87 3.75 -6.69
C TYR A 861 5.26 4.40 -6.50
N SER A 862 5.40 5.49 -5.74
CA SER A 862 6.72 6.02 -5.35
C SER A 862 7.52 5.06 -4.48
N ARG A 863 6.86 4.26 -3.62
CA ARG A 863 7.54 3.17 -2.90
C ARG A 863 7.94 2.04 -3.86
N ALA A 864 7.12 1.72 -4.86
CA ALA A 864 7.49 0.75 -5.89
C ALA A 864 8.70 1.22 -6.73
N VAL A 865 8.75 2.51 -7.10
CA VAL A 865 9.91 3.14 -7.77
C VAL A 865 11.16 3.11 -6.88
N ALA A 866 11.03 3.37 -5.57
CA ALA A 866 12.16 3.30 -4.65
C ALA A 866 12.69 1.87 -4.45
N LEU A 867 11.82 0.86 -4.59
CA LEU A 867 12.19 -0.56 -4.52
C LEU A 867 12.76 -1.08 -5.84
N ALA A 868 12.29 -0.60 -6.98
CA ALA A 868 12.77 -1.00 -8.31
C ALA A 868 13.05 0.21 -9.22
N PRO A 869 14.14 0.97 -8.97
CA PRO A 869 14.46 2.22 -9.68
C PRO A 869 14.90 2.05 -11.14
N ASN A 870 15.10 0.81 -11.59
CA ASN A 870 15.45 0.44 -12.97
C ASN A 870 14.32 -0.36 -13.66
N GLU A 871 13.07 -0.27 -13.16
CA GLU A 871 11.90 -0.99 -13.72
C GLU A 871 10.92 0.03 -14.37
N PRO A 872 10.83 0.11 -15.72
CA PRO A 872 10.01 1.12 -16.43
C PRO A 872 8.52 1.12 -16.08
N SER A 873 7.98 -0.05 -15.67
CA SER A 873 6.56 -0.17 -15.32
C SER A 873 6.21 0.53 -14.00
N THR A 874 7.13 0.67 -13.04
CA THR A 874 6.89 1.38 -11.78
C THR A 874 6.68 2.88 -12.00
N TYR A 875 7.56 3.51 -12.77
CA TYR A 875 7.45 4.90 -13.21
C TYR A 875 6.18 5.12 -14.02
N SER A 876 5.89 4.25 -15.00
CA SER A 876 4.69 4.38 -15.83
C SER A 876 3.38 4.20 -15.05
N ALA A 877 3.38 3.38 -13.99
CA ALA A 877 2.26 3.28 -13.07
C ALA A 877 2.07 4.58 -12.25
N ARG A 878 3.16 5.18 -11.75
CA ARG A 878 3.13 6.48 -11.06
C ARG A 878 2.69 7.62 -11.97
N ALA A 879 3.21 7.68 -13.20
CA ALA A 879 2.82 8.65 -14.22
C ALA A 879 1.33 8.63 -14.50
N ARG A 880 0.75 7.43 -14.63
CA ARG A 880 -0.69 7.23 -14.85
C ARG A 880 -1.54 7.78 -13.69
N ALA A 881 -1.09 7.66 -12.44
CA ALA A 881 -1.77 8.27 -11.30
C ALA A 881 -1.62 9.79 -11.26
N ARG A 882 -0.41 10.32 -11.51
CA ARG A 882 -0.14 11.76 -11.60
C ARG A 882 -0.96 12.44 -12.70
N LEU A 883 -1.08 11.82 -13.88
CA LEU A 883 -1.95 12.24 -14.98
C LEU A 883 -3.42 12.38 -14.56
N GLN A 884 -3.95 11.47 -13.73
CA GLN A 884 -5.33 11.56 -13.23
C GLN A 884 -5.50 12.55 -12.06
N LYS A 885 -4.43 12.84 -11.31
CA LYS A 885 -4.37 13.95 -10.35
C LYS A 885 -4.37 15.33 -11.05
N GLY A 886 -3.87 15.40 -12.28
CA GLY A 886 -3.57 16.66 -12.98
C GLY A 886 -2.12 17.15 -12.79
N ASP A 887 -1.28 16.36 -12.12
CA ASP A 887 0.18 16.53 -12.05
C ASP A 887 0.79 16.10 -13.41
N TYR A 888 0.59 16.92 -14.43
CA TYR A 888 1.03 16.59 -15.80
C TYR A 888 2.56 16.60 -15.94
N ASP A 889 3.26 17.47 -15.22
CA ASP A 889 4.71 17.60 -15.33
C ASP A 889 5.46 16.53 -14.53
N GLY A 890 4.99 16.16 -13.34
CA GLY A 890 5.47 14.97 -12.63
C GLY A 890 5.13 13.69 -13.37
N ALA A 891 3.98 13.63 -14.06
CA ALA A 891 3.64 12.50 -14.92
C ALA A 891 4.58 12.41 -16.13
N LEU A 892 4.88 13.54 -16.76
CA LEU A 892 5.78 13.65 -17.90
C LEU A 892 7.22 13.25 -17.52
N ALA A 893 7.69 13.68 -16.35
CA ALA A 893 8.98 13.26 -15.79
C ALA A 893 9.05 11.73 -15.58
N ASP A 894 7.99 11.11 -15.08
CA ASP A 894 7.95 9.66 -14.88
C ASP A 894 7.95 8.86 -16.20
N VAL A 895 7.17 9.25 -17.22
CA VAL A 895 7.24 8.55 -18.54
C VAL A 895 8.55 8.81 -19.27
N ASN A 896 9.15 9.99 -19.10
CA ASN A 896 10.49 10.24 -19.64
C ASN A 896 11.52 9.35 -18.95
N ARG A 897 11.47 9.21 -17.61
CA ARG A 897 12.36 8.29 -16.89
C ARG A 897 12.14 6.83 -17.26
N ALA A 898 10.89 6.41 -17.51
CA ALA A 898 10.61 5.08 -18.04
C ALA A 898 11.26 4.84 -19.43
N LEU A 899 11.27 5.86 -20.29
CA LEU A 899 11.88 5.83 -21.62
C LEU A 899 13.42 6.03 -21.62
N GLU A 900 13.99 6.60 -20.56
CA GLU A 900 15.44 6.57 -20.31
C GLU A 900 15.93 5.17 -19.90
N ILE A 901 15.09 4.40 -19.20
CA ILE A 901 15.41 3.03 -18.75
C ILE A 901 15.15 2.02 -19.89
N ASP A 902 14.03 2.14 -20.61
CA ASP A 902 13.71 1.34 -21.80
C ASP A 902 13.18 2.25 -22.93
N PRO A 903 14.04 2.66 -23.87
CA PRO A 903 13.65 3.42 -25.07
C PRO A 903 12.72 2.66 -26.04
N SER A 904 12.38 1.39 -25.78
CA SER A 904 11.40 0.60 -26.52
C SER A 904 10.06 0.42 -25.79
N TYR A 905 9.88 1.03 -24.61
CA TYR A 905 8.69 0.86 -23.78
C TYR A 905 7.45 1.58 -24.35
N ILE A 906 6.79 0.93 -25.31
CA ILE A 906 5.56 1.38 -26.02
C ILE A 906 4.51 1.96 -25.07
N THR A 907 4.35 1.39 -23.87
CA THR A 907 3.39 1.84 -22.85
C THR A 907 3.69 3.25 -22.34
N ALA A 908 4.98 3.63 -22.20
CA ALA A 908 5.36 4.98 -21.81
C ALA A 908 5.17 5.98 -22.95
N TYR A 909 5.44 5.63 -24.22
CA TYR A 909 5.09 6.47 -25.36
C TYR A 909 3.57 6.76 -25.42
N HIS A 910 2.74 5.71 -25.29
CA HIS A 910 1.28 5.87 -25.23
C HIS A 910 0.82 6.72 -24.04
N ALA A 911 1.43 6.54 -22.86
CA ALA A 911 1.12 7.35 -21.68
C ALA A 911 1.58 8.81 -21.83
N ARG A 912 2.75 9.05 -22.44
CA ARG A 912 3.28 10.39 -22.73
C ARG A 912 2.40 11.14 -23.72
N ALA A 913 1.96 10.48 -24.78
CA ALA A 913 0.98 11.03 -25.72
C ALA A 913 -0.31 11.49 -25.00
N LEU A 914 -0.85 10.68 -24.08
CA LEU A 914 -2.03 11.06 -23.28
C LEU A 914 -1.78 12.26 -22.35
N ILE A 915 -0.58 12.40 -21.78
CA ILE A 915 -0.18 13.57 -20.98
C ILE A 915 -0.10 14.82 -21.86
N LEU A 916 0.56 14.72 -23.02
CA LEU A 916 0.74 15.80 -23.98
C LEU A 916 -0.61 16.31 -24.52
N ILE A 917 -1.58 15.43 -24.81
CA ILE A 917 -2.95 15.83 -25.17
C ILE A 917 -3.61 16.66 -24.06
N LYS A 918 -3.40 16.32 -22.78
CA LYS A 918 -3.92 17.10 -21.65
C LYS A 918 -3.22 18.45 -21.48
N LYS A 919 -1.91 18.52 -21.76
CA LYS A 919 -1.15 19.78 -21.82
C LYS A 919 -1.47 20.66 -23.05
N ARG A 920 -2.29 20.16 -23.99
CA ARG A 920 -2.60 20.78 -25.30
C ARG A 920 -1.41 20.84 -26.25
N GLU A 921 -0.60 19.79 -26.25
CA GLU A 921 0.55 19.56 -27.14
C GLU A 921 0.29 18.35 -28.09
N PRO A 922 -0.82 18.32 -28.86
CA PRO A 922 -1.26 17.14 -29.60
C PRO A 922 -0.31 16.71 -30.73
N GLU A 923 0.48 17.63 -31.29
CA GLU A 923 1.47 17.32 -32.33
C GLU A 923 2.61 16.43 -31.80
N GLN A 924 3.06 16.67 -30.56
CA GLN A 924 4.05 15.80 -29.89
C GLN A 924 3.41 14.45 -29.51
N ALA A 925 2.13 14.44 -29.12
CA ALA A 925 1.40 13.20 -28.86
C ALA A 925 1.25 12.33 -30.12
N ILE A 926 1.07 12.94 -31.29
CA ILE A 926 1.08 12.25 -32.58
C ILE A 926 2.45 11.62 -32.85
N ALA A 927 3.56 12.34 -32.63
CA ALA A 927 4.90 11.78 -32.82
C ALA A 927 5.20 10.60 -31.88
N ASP A 928 4.75 10.65 -30.63
CA ASP A 928 4.83 9.51 -29.70
C ASP A 928 3.99 8.31 -30.16
N TYR A 929 2.79 8.54 -30.71
CA TYR A 929 1.99 7.46 -31.30
C TYR A 929 2.60 6.92 -32.59
N ASP A 930 3.19 7.75 -33.43
CA ASP A 930 3.91 7.34 -34.64
C ASP A 930 5.06 6.40 -34.26
N ARG A 931 5.89 6.80 -33.29
CA ARG A 931 7.01 5.98 -32.79
C ARG A 931 6.55 4.67 -32.14
N ALA A 932 5.45 4.70 -31.38
CA ALA A 932 4.84 3.49 -30.83
C ALA A 932 4.30 2.54 -31.93
N ILE A 933 3.76 3.10 -33.02
CA ILE A 933 3.22 2.33 -34.17
C ILE A 933 4.35 1.73 -35.02
N GLU A 934 5.49 2.41 -35.17
CA GLU A 934 6.70 1.82 -35.76
C GLU A 934 7.17 0.58 -34.98
N MET A 935 7.12 0.64 -33.65
CA MET A 935 7.51 -0.48 -32.77
C MET A 935 6.49 -1.63 -32.77
N LYS A 936 5.18 -1.33 -32.89
CA LYS A 936 4.11 -2.34 -32.84
C LYS A 936 2.90 -1.99 -33.74
N PRO A 937 2.98 -2.25 -35.07
CA PRO A 937 2.00 -1.83 -36.07
C PRO A 937 0.69 -2.66 -36.12
N ASP A 938 0.52 -3.61 -35.20
CA ASP A 938 -0.67 -4.43 -35.00
C ASP A 938 -1.48 -4.02 -33.74
N PHE A 939 -0.96 -3.13 -32.88
CA PHE A 939 -1.62 -2.76 -31.63
C PHE A 939 -2.71 -1.70 -31.82
N ALA A 940 -3.96 -2.16 -31.98
CA ALA A 940 -5.14 -1.34 -32.25
C ALA A 940 -5.32 -0.06 -31.38
N PRO A 941 -5.02 -0.05 -30.06
CA PRO A 941 -5.17 1.14 -29.22
C PRO A 941 -4.30 2.33 -29.63
N LEU A 942 -3.14 2.11 -30.26
CA LEU A 942 -2.28 3.20 -30.73
C LEU A 942 -2.94 3.98 -31.86
N TYR A 943 -3.51 3.27 -32.84
CA TYR A 943 -4.29 3.87 -33.91
C TYR A 943 -5.57 4.54 -33.37
N PHE A 944 -6.22 3.98 -32.35
CA PHE A 944 -7.35 4.65 -31.69
C PHE A 944 -6.93 5.96 -31.00
N GLY A 945 -5.80 5.96 -30.30
CA GLY A 945 -5.22 7.16 -29.65
C GLY A 945 -4.82 8.24 -30.66
N ARG A 946 -4.03 7.87 -31.68
CA ARG A 946 -3.61 8.79 -32.75
C ARG A 946 -4.80 9.33 -33.54
N GLY A 947 -5.75 8.46 -33.92
CA GLY A 947 -6.99 8.85 -34.60
C GLY A 947 -7.89 9.79 -33.77
N SER A 948 -7.94 9.58 -32.45
CA SER A 948 -8.63 10.49 -31.52
C SER A 948 -7.91 11.84 -31.38
N THR A 949 -6.57 11.83 -31.49
CA THR A 949 -5.75 13.04 -31.47
C THR A 949 -5.94 13.86 -32.74
N TRP A 950 -5.87 13.22 -33.93
CA TRP A 950 -6.25 13.86 -35.21
C TRP A 950 -7.67 14.46 -35.17
N TYR A 951 -8.63 13.76 -34.56
CA TYR A 951 -9.99 14.28 -34.38
C TYR A 951 -10.03 15.54 -33.51
N SER A 952 -9.24 15.58 -32.43
CA SER A 952 -9.18 16.73 -31.51
C SER A 952 -8.60 18.00 -32.14
N ILE A 953 -7.68 17.88 -33.11
CA ILE A 953 -7.13 19.01 -33.88
C ILE A 953 -7.90 19.32 -35.18
N GLY A 954 -8.95 18.55 -35.47
CA GLY A 954 -9.82 18.77 -36.63
C GLY A 954 -9.39 18.10 -37.95
N ASP A 955 -8.34 17.28 -37.95
CA ASP A 955 -8.00 16.43 -39.10
C ASP A 955 -8.90 15.18 -39.10
N PHE A 956 -10.14 15.38 -39.54
CA PHE A 956 -11.15 14.33 -39.60
C PHE A 956 -10.85 13.26 -40.66
N ASP A 957 -9.89 13.51 -41.57
CA ASP A 957 -9.47 12.57 -42.62
C ASP A 957 -8.46 11.55 -42.08
N ARG A 958 -7.41 12.00 -41.38
CA ARG A 958 -6.47 11.13 -40.68
C ARG A 958 -7.15 10.41 -39.51
N ALA A 959 -8.02 11.10 -38.77
CA ALA A 959 -8.83 10.50 -37.72
C ALA A 959 -9.62 9.29 -38.21
N ALA A 960 -10.40 9.45 -39.30
CA ALA A 960 -11.18 8.36 -39.87
C ALA A 960 -10.30 7.20 -40.36
N THR A 961 -9.15 7.51 -40.97
CA THR A 961 -8.19 6.52 -41.50
C THR A 961 -7.58 5.65 -40.40
N ASP A 962 -7.13 6.26 -39.32
CA ASP A 962 -6.58 5.57 -38.15
C ASP A 962 -7.66 4.77 -37.39
N LEU A 963 -8.86 5.33 -37.24
CA LEU A 963 -9.98 4.62 -36.61
C LEU A 963 -10.46 3.41 -37.46
N ASP A 964 -10.37 3.49 -38.79
CA ASP A 964 -10.55 2.33 -39.67
C ASP A 964 -9.38 1.32 -39.56
N ARG A 965 -8.15 1.75 -39.26
CA ARG A 965 -7.02 0.82 -38.99
C ARG A 965 -7.21 0.12 -37.64
N ALA A 966 -7.63 0.84 -36.60
CA ALA A 966 -7.99 0.27 -35.30
C ALA A 966 -9.11 -0.78 -35.44
N LEU A 967 -10.18 -0.49 -36.18
CA LEU A 967 -11.30 -1.43 -36.41
C LEU A 967 -10.96 -2.66 -37.27
N ARG A 968 -9.86 -2.63 -38.03
CA ARG A 968 -9.35 -3.82 -38.75
C ARG A 968 -8.49 -4.72 -37.86
N LEU A 969 -7.91 -4.17 -36.79
CA LEU A 969 -7.10 -4.89 -35.81
C LEU A 969 -7.95 -5.40 -34.65
N ASP A 970 -8.95 -4.61 -34.20
CA ASP A 970 -10.01 -5.04 -33.30
C ASP A 970 -11.41 -4.66 -33.87
N PRO A 971 -12.08 -5.59 -34.58
CA PRO A 971 -13.44 -5.40 -35.07
C PRO A 971 -14.52 -5.27 -33.98
N LYS A 972 -14.22 -5.69 -32.74
CA LYS A 972 -15.16 -5.64 -31.60
C LYS A 972 -15.10 -4.29 -30.85
N SER A 973 -14.12 -3.42 -31.13
CA SER A 973 -13.97 -2.12 -30.48
C SER A 973 -15.14 -1.16 -30.71
N ASP A 974 -16.11 -1.14 -29.79
CA ASP A 974 -17.21 -0.16 -29.84
C ASP A 974 -16.71 1.29 -29.68
N MET A 975 -15.61 1.51 -28.96
CA MET A 975 -15.00 2.84 -28.84
C MET A 975 -14.46 3.34 -30.19
N ALA A 976 -13.71 2.52 -30.94
CA ALA A 976 -13.25 2.90 -32.27
C ALA A 976 -14.42 3.05 -33.26
N ARG A 977 -15.46 2.22 -33.13
CA ARG A 977 -16.70 2.28 -33.94
C ARG A 977 -17.47 3.58 -33.72
N GLN A 978 -17.60 4.03 -32.47
CA GLN A 978 -18.20 5.32 -32.12
C GLN A 978 -17.32 6.49 -32.57
N GLY A 979 -16.02 6.45 -32.30
CA GLY A 979 -15.05 7.47 -32.73
C GLY A 979 -15.09 7.68 -34.25
N ARG A 980 -15.10 6.60 -35.04
CA ARG A 980 -15.19 6.67 -36.51
C ARG A 980 -16.48 7.36 -36.96
N LYS A 981 -17.62 7.04 -36.32
CA LYS A 981 -18.92 7.67 -36.61
C LYS A 981 -18.88 9.18 -36.34
N LEU A 982 -18.22 9.61 -35.26
CA LEU A 982 -18.01 11.02 -34.94
C LEU A 982 -17.09 11.71 -35.95
N ALA A 983 -15.94 11.11 -36.29
CA ALA A 983 -15.00 11.64 -37.29
C ALA A 983 -15.66 11.83 -38.67
N MET A 984 -16.41 10.82 -39.15
CA MET A 984 -17.14 10.92 -40.42
C MET A 984 -18.26 11.98 -40.39
N ALA A 985 -18.97 12.14 -39.26
CA ALA A 985 -19.98 13.18 -39.11
C ALA A 985 -19.36 14.58 -39.07
N ALA A 986 -18.23 14.76 -38.36
CA ALA A 986 -17.48 16.01 -38.31
C ALA A 986 -16.89 16.38 -39.67
N LYS A 987 -16.27 15.42 -40.38
CA LYS A 987 -15.83 15.55 -41.78
C LYS A 987 -16.95 16.04 -42.70
N LYS A 988 -18.13 15.40 -42.64
CA LYS A 988 -19.30 15.80 -43.44
C LYS A 988 -19.78 17.22 -43.09
N LYS A 989 -19.78 17.59 -41.81
CA LYS A 989 -20.15 18.94 -41.35
C LYS A 989 -19.14 20.01 -41.80
N ALA A 990 -17.83 19.72 -41.72
CA ALA A 990 -16.76 20.62 -42.16
C ALA A 990 -16.77 20.82 -43.68
N LEU A 991 -17.01 19.76 -44.46
CA LEU A 991 -17.19 19.85 -45.91
C LEU A 991 -18.42 20.69 -46.26
N ALA A 992 -19.56 20.44 -45.61
CA ALA A 992 -20.78 21.22 -45.81
C ALA A 992 -20.57 22.72 -45.50
N ALA A 993 -19.87 23.05 -44.41
CA ALA A 993 -19.54 24.42 -44.02
C ALA A 993 -18.61 25.12 -45.03
N ARG A 994 -17.65 24.39 -45.63
CA ARG A 994 -16.83 24.91 -46.74
C ARG A 994 -17.66 25.18 -48.01
N THR A 995 -18.67 24.35 -48.30
CA THR A 995 -19.57 24.57 -49.45
C THR A 995 -20.67 25.62 -49.21
N SER A 996 -20.99 25.98 -47.96
CA SER A 996 -22.12 26.87 -47.64
C SER A 996 -21.78 28.37 -47.54
N GLY A 997 -20.63 28.78 -48.10
CA GLY A 997 -20.32 30.15 -48.52
C GLY A 997 -20.76 31.32 -47.63
N LYS A 998 -20.07 31.57 -46.49
CA LYS A 998 -20.28 32.79 -45.70
C LYS A 998 -19.00 33.43 -45.14
N LEU A 999 -18.06 33.76 -46.03
CA LEU A 999 -16.97 34.72 -45.81
C LEU A 999 -16.43 35.23 -47.16
N ALA A 1000 -17.29 35.91 -47.92
CA ALA A 1000 -17.02 36.36 -49.30
C ALA A 1000 -17.43 37.83 -49.54
N SER A 1001 -17.11 38.72 -48.60
CA SER A 1001 -17.29 40.16 -48.73
C SER A 1001 -16.37 40.92 -47.77
N GLN A 1002 -15.72 41.98 -48.25
CA GLN A 1002 -14.75 42.86 -47.56
C GLN A 1002 -13.29 42.37 -47.44
N ALA A 1003 -12.58 42.38 -48.57
CA ALA A 1003 -11.12 42.57 -48.63
C ALA A 1003 -10.69 43.37 -49.88
N GLY A 1004 -11.48 44.38 -50.25
CA GLY A 1004 -11.30 45.19 -51.46
C GLY A 1004 -10.21 46.26 -51.37
N LYS A 1005 -8.99 45.90 -50.93
CA LYS A 1005 -7.79 46.72 -51.04
C LYS A 1005 -6.59 45.83 -51.37
N GLN A 1006 -5.69 46.31 -52.22
CA GLN A 1006 -4.53 45.56 -52.69
C GLN A 1006 -3.54 45.31 -51.55
N THR A 1007 -3.54 44.10 -51.02
CA THR A 1007 -2.38 43.48 -50.36
C THR A 1007 -1.79 42.42 -51.30
N PRO A 1008 -0.45 42.22 -51.33
CA PRO A 1008 0.16 41.21 -52.17
C PRO A 1008 -0.31 39.81 -51.78
N ALA A 1009 -0.26 38.86 -52.73
CA ALA A 1009 -0.65 37.48 -52.50
C ALA A 1009 0.04 36.92 -51.25
N PRO A 1010 -0.67 36.15 -50.39
CA PRO A 1010 -0.16 35.74 -49.09
C PRO A 1010 1.14 34.96 -49.25
N GLN A 1011 2.24 35.52 -48.72
CA GLN A 1011 3.55 34.90 -48.79
C GLN A 1011 3.51 33.55 -48.08
N ALA A 1012 3.96 32.50 -48.77
CA ALA A 1012 3.95 31.16 -48.23
C ALA A 1012 4.93 31.05 -47.05
N LEU A 1013 4.38 30.86 -45.84
CA LEU A 1013 5.15 30.51 -44.65
C LEU A 1013 6.00 29.27 -44.94
N THR A 1014 7.32 29.48 -44.99
CA THR A 1014 8.37 28.54 -45.37
C THR A 1014 9.59 28.77 -44.47
N ARG A 1015 10.48 27.77 -44.34
CA ARG A 1015 11.70 27.90 -43.52
C ARG A 1015 12.57 29.08 -43.97
N ALA A 1016 12.67 29.31 -45.28
CA ALA A 1016 13.39 30.44 -45.86
C ALA A 1016 12.76 31.80 -45.48
N TYR A 1017 11.43 31.92 -45.50
CA TYR A 1017 10.73 33.12 -45.06
C TYR A 1017 10.96 33.38 -43.56
N ILE A 1018 10.80 32.36 -42.71
CA ILE A 1018 10.98 32.51 -41.25
C ILE A 1018 12.43 32.80 -40.89
N ASN A 1019 13.41 32.18 -41.55
CA ASN A 1019 14.81 32.55 -41.43
C ASN A 1019 15.01 34.04 -41.77
N ALA A 1020 14.45 34.52 -42.88
CA ALA A 1020 14.54 35.94 -43.26
C ALA A 1020 13.88 36.88 -42.23
N GLU A 1021 12.76 36.52 -41.61
CA GLU A 1021 12.15 37.30 -40.52
C GLU A 1021 12.95 37.21 -39.19
N VAL A 1022 13.65 36.11 -38.93
CA VAL A 1022 14.56 35.96 -37.78
C VAL A 1022 15.83 36.79 -37.97
N GLN A 1023 16.44 36.79 -39.16
CA GLN A 1023 17.64 37.60 -39.42
C GLN A 1023 17.39 39.11 -39.29
N LYS A 1024 16.15 39.59 -39.56
CA LYS A 1024 15.75 40.99 -39.31
C LYS A 1024 15.71 41.39 -37.83
N GLN A 1025 15.62 40.42 -36.90
CA GLN A 1025 15.57 40.69 -35.46
C GLN A 1025 16.97 40.86 -34.85
N ASP A 1026 18.02 40.71 -35.66
CA ASP A 1026 19.45 40.88 -35.34
C ASP A 1026 20.03 40.02 -34.19
N SER A 1027 19.19 39.25 -33.49
CA SER A 1027 19.50 38.43 -32.32
C SER A 1027 20.81 37.64 -32.43
N GLN A 1028 21.72 37.92 -31.50
CA GLN A 1028 23.04 37.32 -31.42
C GLN A 1028 22.97 35.87 -30.96
N ILE A 1029 22.02 35.48 -30.10
CA ILE A 1029 21.90 34.08 -29.68
C ILE A 1029 21.48 33.17 -30.84
N LEU A 1030 20.54 33.62 -31.69
CA LEU A 1030 20.10 32.85 -32.86
C LEU A 1030 21.17 32.82 -33.96
N LYS A 1031 21.95 33.90 -34.13
CA LYS A 1031 23.15 33.89 -35.00
C LYS A 1031 24.20 32.91 -34.50
N ALA A 1032 24.55 32.93 -33.22
CA ALA A 1032 25.52 32.00 -32.64
C ALA A 1032 25.07 30.53 -32.78
N ILE A 1033 23.77 30.23 -32.61
CA ILE A 1033 23.24 28.89 -32.87
C ILE A 1033 23.33 28.52 -34.36
N ALA A 1034 23.06 29.45 -35.28
CA ALA A 1034 23.21 29.22 -36.73
C ALA A 1034 24.68 29.00 -37.18
N GLU A 1035 25.61 29.74 -36.57
CA GLU A 1035 27.06 29.66 -36.81
C GLU A 1035 27.66 28.35 -36.28
N GLU A 1036 27.28 27.95 -35.06
CA GLU A 1036 27.92 26.86 -34.31
C GLU A 1036 27.20 25.50 -34.44
N PHE A 1037 25.89 25.53 -34.67
CA PHE A 1037 24.98 24.37 -34.68
C PHE A 1037 23.94 24.47 -35.81
N PRO A 1038 24.34 24.53 -37.10
CA PRO A 1038 23.46 24.83 -38.22
C PRO A 1038 22.31 23.83 -38.42
N ASP A 1039 22.50 22.55 -38.10
CA ASP A 1039 21.43 21.54 -38.19
C ASP A 1039 20.35 21.77 -37.12
N ASP A 1040 20.78 22.06 -35.89
CA ASP A 1040 19.89 22.35 -34.76
C ASP A 1040 19.18 23.71 -34.93
N TYR A 1041 19.84 24.68 -35.58
CA TYR A 1041 19.21 25.92 -36.04
C TYR A 1041 18.11 25.68 -37.08
N ASN A 1042 18.36 24.80 -38.06
CA ASN A 1042 17.35 24.42 -39.05
C ASN A 1042 16.15 23.70 -38.41
N ALA A 1043 16.39 22.84 -37.41
CA ALA A 1043 15.32 22.20 -36.64
C ALA A 1043 14.49 23.21 -35.84
N LEU A 1044 15.12 24.18 -35.18
CA LEU A 1044 14.43 25.28 -34.48
C LEU A 1044 13.55 26.09 -35.45
N LEU A 1045 14.03 26.38 -36.66
CA LEU A 1045 13.25 27.07 -37.69
C LEU A 1045 12.07 26.24 -38.21
N ASP A 1046 12.16 24.89 -38.22
CA ASP A 1046 11.05 24.01 -38.59
C ASP A 1046 9.98 23.91 -37.48
N ASP A 1047 10.39 23.80 -36.21
CA ASP A 1047 9.47 23.84 -35.06
C ASP A 1047 8.68 25.17 -35.06
N VAL A 1048 9.38 26.29 -35.26
CA VAL A 1048 8.76 27.62 -35.41
C VAL A 1048 7.87 27.69 -36.66
N LEU A 1049 8.23 27.03 -37.76
CA LEU A 1049 7.42 26.99 -38.99
C LEU A 1049 6.10 26.22 -38.82
N VAL A 1050 6.11 25.10 -38.11
CA VAL A 1050 4.89 24.36 -37.77
C VAL A 1050 3.95 25.25 -36.97
N VAL A 1051 4.45 25.89 -35.92
CA VAL A 1051 3.62 26.68 -35.00
C VAL A 1051 3.18 28.03 -35.59
N ALA A 1052 4.03 28.69 -36.40
CA ALA A 1052 3.67 29.92 -37.09
C ALA A 1052 2.53 29.72 -38.10
N ARG A 1053 2.46 28.55 -38.76
CA ARG A 1053 1.34 28.18 -39.66
C ARG A 1053 0.02 27.98 -38.92
N LEU A 1054 0.03 27.77 -37.60
CA LEU A 1054 -1.16 27.68 -36.75
C LEU A 1054 -1.60 29.06 -36.18
N GLY A 1055 -0.85 30.13 -36.46
CA GLY A 1055 -1.25 31.52 -36.21
C GLY A 1055 -1.12 32.03 -34.76
N GLY A 1056 -0.56 31.23 -33.85
CA GLY A 1056 -0.44 31.60 -32.43
C GLY A 1056 0.88 32.28 -32.07
N LYS A 1057 0.90 33.61 -31.93
CA LYS A 1057 2.10 34.37 -31.48
C LYS A 1057 2.72 33.77 -30.20
N GLN A 1058 1.91 33.57 -29.16
CA GLN A 1058 2.38 33.05 -27.87
C GLN A 1058 2.98 31.65 -27.97
N ALA A 1059 2.49 30.84 -28.91
CA ALA A 1059 3.00 29.50 -29.15
C ALA A 1059 4.38 29.56 -29.84
N VAL A 1060 4.58 30.45 -30.82
CA VAL A 1060 5.90 30.70 -31.43
C VAL A 1060 6.92 31.15 -30.37
N GLU A 1061 6.55 32.10 -29.49
CA GLU A 1061 7.42 32.57 -28.40
C GLU A 1061 7.83 31.44 -27.44
N ASN A 1062 6.87 30.60 -27.04
CA ASN A 1062 7.13 29.44 -26.19
C ASN A 1062 7.99 28.38 -26.88
N THR A 1063 7.74 28.09 -28.15
CA THR A 1063 8.52 27.12 -28.94
C THR A 1063 9.98 27.55 -29.06
N SER A 1064 10.25 28.81 -29.43
CA SER A 1064 11.61 29.37 -29.49
C SER A 1064 12.32 29.31 -28.14
N ARG A 1065 11.64 29.69 -27.05
CA ARG A 1065 12.19 29.64 -25.68
C ARG A 1065 12.56 28.21 -25.26
N VAL A 1066 11.70 27.24 -25.54
CA VAL A 1066 11.93 25.82 -25.21
C VAL A 1066 13.04 25.20 -26.08
N ALA A 1067 13.10 25.53 -27.38
CA ALA A 1067 14.15 25.04 -28.27
C ALA A 1067 15.55 25.49 -27.81
N VAL A 1068 15.73 26.80 -27.55
CA VAL A 1068 16.99 27.35 -27.04
C VAL A 1068 17.38 26.74 -25.70
N ALA A 1069 16.43 26.55 -24.77
CA ALA A 1069 16.70 25.93 -23.47
C ALA A 1069 17.12 24.45 -23.59
N LYS A 1070 16.53 23.68 -24.51
CA LYS A 1070 16.96 22.31 -24.83
C LYS A 1070 18.41 22.29 -25.33
N LEU A 1071 18.78 23.18 -26.26
CA LEU A 1071 20.13 23.26 -26.79
C LEU A 1071 21.17 23.67 -25.72
N ARG A 1072 20.86 24.66 -24.86
CA ARG A 1072 21.71 25.04 -23.71
C ARG A 1072 22.04 23.83 -22.83
N ARG A 1073 21.04 23.00 -22.50
CA ARG A 1073 21.24 21.79 -21.67
C ARG A 1073 22.01 20.70 -22.40
N ARG A 1074 21.76 20.50 -23.70
CA ARG A 1074 22.41 19.46 -24.51
C ARG A 1074 23.92 19.65 -24.64
N TYR A 1075 24.40 20.89 -24.78
CA TYR A 1075 25.83 21.18 -24.95
C TYR A 1075 26.55 21.58 -23.65
N ALA A 1076 25.83 21.66 -22.53
CA ALA A 1076 26.42 21.90 -21.21
C ALA A 1076 27.65 21.01 -20.90
N PRO A 1077 27.64 19.69 -21.18
CA PRO A 1077 28.79 18.81 -20.91
C PRO A 1077 30.06 19.12 -21.71
N LEU A 1078 30.00 19.99 -22.73
CA LEU A 1078 31.18 20.42 -23.49
C LEU A 1078 31.96 21.54 -22.81
N LEU A 1079 31.38 22.26 -21.85
CA LEU A 1079 32.00 23.43 -21.22
C LEU A 1079 33.39 23.18 -20.60
N PRO A 1080 33.69 22.03 -19.97
CA PRO A 1080 35.04 21.74 -19.48
C PRO A 1080 36.15 21.75 -20.55
N SER A 1081 35.80 21.63 -21.84
CA SER A 1081 36.73 21.70 -23.00
C SER A 1081 36.72 23.07 -23.71
N THR A 1082 36.00 24.08 -23.20
CA THR A 1082 35.99 25.43 -23.79
C THR A 1082 37.35 26.11 -23.59
N PRO A 1083 37.98 26.71 -24.63
CA PRO A 1083 39.23 27.45 -24.46
C PRO A 1083 39.07 28.71 -23.59
N ASP A 1084 40.17 29.18 -22.98
CA ASP A 1084 40.12 30.22 -21.94
C ASP A 1084 39.54 31.57 -22.43
N ASN A 1085 39.71 31.90 -23.72
CA ASN A 1085 39.18 33.14 -24.30
C ASN A 1085 37.65 33.13 -24.35
N GLU A 1086 37.06 32.06 -24.87
CA GLU A 1086 35.61 31.91 -24.98
C GLU A 1086 34.96 31.67 -23.61
N ALA A 1087 35.62 30.94 -22.71
CA ALA A 1087 35.20 30.80 -21.32
C ALA A 1087 35.20 32.17 -20.61
N SER A 1088 36.25 32.97 -20.77
CA SER A 1088 36.34 34.32 -20.21
C SER A 1088 35.29 35.27 -20.81
N GLN A 1089 35.01 35.18 -22.12
CA GLN A 1089 33.95 35.99 -22.77
C GLN A 1089 32.56 35.63 -22.25
N ALA A 1090 32.23 34.34 -22.12
CA ALA A 1090 30.94 33.90 -21.59
C ALA A 1090 30.77 34.30 -20.12
N LEU A 1091 31.80 34.12 -19.28
CA LEU A 1091 31.75 34.48 -17.85
C LEU A 1091 31.70 36.01 -17.66
N SER A 1092 32.38 36.77 -18.52
CA SER A 1092 32.29 38.23 -18.58
C SER A 1092 30.88 38.72 -18.95
N ALA A 1093 30.17 38.02 -19.84
CA ALA A 1093 28.77 38.34 -20.16
C ALA A 1093 27.83 38.09 -18.97
N GLN A 1094 28.04 37.02 -18.18
CA GLN A 1094 27.31 36.80 -16.93
C GLN A 1094 27.54 37.94 -15.93
N LEU A 1095 28.81 38.31 -15.68
CA LEU A 1095 29.16 39.42 -14.79
C LEU A 1095 28.57 40.75 -15.25
N ALA A 1096 28.59 41.04 -16.57
CA ALA A 1096 28.02 42.26 -17.12
C ALA A 1096 26.51 42.38 -16.84
N MET A 1097 25.77 41.27 -16.86
CA MET A 1097 24.34 41.24 -16.51
C MET A 1097 24.11 41.45 -15.01
N ILE A 1098 24.88 40.80 -14.13
CA ILE A 1098 24.77 41.00 -12.68
C ILE A 1098 25.09 42.47 -12.33
N ASN A 1099 26.11 43.06 -12.95
CA ASN A 1099 26.44 44.48 -12.77
C ASN A 1099 25.33 45.41 -13.27
N TYR A 1100 24.71 45.11 -14.42
CA TYR A 1100 23.53 45.84 -14.91
C TYR A 1100 22.37 45.79 -13.89
N LEU A 1101 22.10 44.61 -13.32
CA LEU A 1101 21.03 44.43 -12.33
C LEU A 1101 21.32 45.18 -11.03
N MET A 1102 22.54 45.07 -10.48
CA MET A 1102 22.94 45.84 -9.30
C MET A 1102 22.88 47.36 -9.50
N ALA A 1103 23.01 47.84 -10.74
CA ALA A 1103 22.96 49.27 -11.07
C ALA A 1103 21.54 49.82 -11.32
N ARG A 1104 20.52 48.97 -11.58
CA ARG A 1104 19.16 49.40 -11.95
C ARG A 1104 18.01 48.78 -11.16
N GLN A 1105 18.24 47.67 -10.47
CA GLN A 1105 17.22 46.92 -9.75
C GLN A 1105 17.47 46.95 -8.24
N THR A 1106 16.45 46.62 -7.43
CA THR A 1106 16.65 46.52 -5.98
C THR A 1106 17.58 45.34 -5.64
N PRO A 1107 18.30 45.35 -4.50
CA PRO A 1107 19.10 44.21 -4.08
C PRO A 1107 18.28 42.91 -4.04
N ALA A 1108 17.05 42.96 -3.51
CA ALA A 1108 16.14 41.81 -3.48
C ALA A 1108 15.72 41.34 -4.89
N THR A 1109 15.56 42.25 -5.86
CA THR A 1109 15.29 41.90 -7.26
C THR A 1109 16.51 41.25 -7.92
N CYS A 1110 17.72 41.72 -7.60
CA CYS A 1110 18.98 41.16 -8.09
C CYS A 1110 19.22 39.75 -7.50
N ASP A 1111 19.06 39.60 -6.18
CA ASP A 1111 19.14 38.32 -5.48
C ASP A 1111 18.07 37.34 -6.03
N ASN A 1112 16.83 37.79 -6.24
CA ASN A 1112 15.77 36.99 -6.87
C ASN A 1112 16.04 36.61 -8.33
N TYR A 1113 16.77 37.42 -9.11
CA TYR A 1113 17.18 37.04 -10.46
C TYR A 1113 18.13 35.83 -10.45
N LEU A 1114 18.98 35.70 -9.42
CA LEU A 1114 19.81 34.50 -9.26
C LEU A 1114 19.01 33.26 -8.80
N ARG A 1115 17.83 33.44 -8.18
CA ARG A 1115 16.93 32.36 -7.75
C ARG A 1115 15.98 31.90 -8.87
N SER A 1116 15.41 32.85 -9.62
CA SER A 1116 14.27 32.65 -10.52
C SER A 1116 14.54 33.05 -11.98
N GLY A 1117 15.75 33.50 -12.29
CA GLY A 1117 16.13 33.92 -13.65
C GLY A 1117 15.44 35.21 -14.13
N PRO A 1118 15.32 35.40 -15.45
CA PRO A 1118 14.77 36.63 -16.05
C PRO A 1118 13.37 37.00 -15.58
N ASP A 1119 12.52 36.02 -15.25
CA ASP A 1119 11.14 36.23 -14.83
C ASP A 1119 11.03 36.95 -13.47
N ALA A 1120 12.13 37.12 -12.74
CA ALA A 1120 12.22 37.98 -11.55
C ALA A 1120 12.16 39.49 -11.85
N VAL A 1121 12.39 39.90 -13.11
CA VAL A 1121 12.35 41.31 -13.54
C VAL A 1121 11.03 41.58 -14.23
N SER A 1122 10.10 42.20 -13.50
CA SER A 1122 8.70 42.42 -13.91
C SER A 1122 8.52 43.38 -15.10
N ALA A 1123 9.53 44.18 -15.43
CA ALA A 1123 9.53 45.11 -16.56
C ALA A 1123 10.93 45.17 -17.20
N PRO A 1124 11.30 44.21 -18.06
CA PRO A 1124 12.60 44.18 -18.72
C PRO A 1124 12.73 45.29 -19.77
N ASP A 1125 13.77 46.12 -19.68
CA ASP A 1125 14.09 47.11 -20.70
C ASP A 1125 14.87 46.50 -21.89
N SER A 1126 15.08 47.28 -22.94
CA SER A 1126 15.82 46.84 -24.14
C SER A 1126 17.30 46.52 -23.88
N GLU A 1127 17.88 47.05 -22.79
CA GLU A 1127 19.28 46.86 -22.43
C GLU A 1127 19.45 45.55 -21.65
N PHE A 1128 18.56 45.25 -20.71
CA PHE A 1128 18.41 43.92 -20.08
C PHE A 1128 18.24 42.82 -21.15
N LEU A 1129 17.39 43.05 -22.15
CA LEU A 1129 17.21 42.09 -23.25
C LEU A 1129 18.48 41.94 -24.11
N ALA A 1130 19.22 43.03 -24.37
CA ALA A 1130 20.50 42.97 -25.07
C ALA A 1130 21.60 42.25 -24.25
N HIS A 1131 21.59 42.39 -22.92
CA HIS A 1131 22.47 41.63 -22.03
C HIS A 1131 22.15 40.12 -22.09
N LEU A 1132 20.87 39.72 -22.04
CA LEU A 1132 20.46 38.32 -22.17
C LEU A 1132 20.84 37.69 -23.52
N ASP A 1133 20.56 38.39 -24.63
CA ASP A 1133 20.92 37.93 -25.99
C ASP A 1133 22.45 37.78 -26.14
N LYS A 1134 23.23 38.71 -25.58
CA LYS A 1134 24.70 38.64 -25.53
C LYS A 1134 25.21 37.47 -24.67
N MET A 1135 24.66 37.27 -23.46
CA MET A 1135 25.01 36.13 -22.59
C MET A 1135 24.81 34.81 -23.33
N GLY A 1136 23.62 34.62 -23.93
CA GLY A 1136 23.30 33.45 -24.74
C GLY A 1136 24.26 33.27 -25.91
N ALA A 1137 24.53 34.32 -26.68
CA ALA A 1137 25.44 34.27 -27.82
C ALA A 1137 26.86 33.84 -27.42
N THR A 1138 27.42 34.43 -26.34
CA THR A 1138 28.74 34.03 -25.84
C THR A 1138 28.78 32.59 -25.34
N LEU A 1139 27.69 32.10 -24.72
CA LEU A 1139 27.60 30.73 -24.26
C LEU A 1139 27.52 29.72 -25.42
N PHE A 1140 26.75 30.01 -26.48
CA PHE A 1140 26.70 29.14 -27.66
C PHE A 1140 28.03 29.10 -28.42
N ARG A 1141 28.77 30.22 -28.49
CA ARG A 1141 30.16 30.23 -28.97
C ARG A 1141 31.11 29.42 -28.09
N ALA A 1142 30.96 29.47 -26.76
CA ALA A 1142 31.74 28.62 -25.85
C ALA A 1142 31.50 27.11 -26.07
N PHE A 1143 30.26 26.68 -26.31
CA PHE A 1143 29.95 25.30 -26.70
C PHE A 1143 30.56 24.92 -28.06
N GLY A 1144 30.44 25.80 -29.07
CA GLY A 1144 30.96 25.55 -30.42
C GLY A 1144 32.49 25.53 -30.48
N ALA A 1145 33.14 26.41 -29.71
CA ALA A 1145 34.59 26.39 -29.51
C ALA A 1145 35.05 25.12 -28.81
N ALA A 1146 34.38 24.66 -27.74
CA ALA A 1146 34.69 23.38 -27.11
C ALA A 1146 34.56 22.19 -28.07
N LYS A 1147 33.49 22.16 -28.89
CA LYS A 1147 33.29 21.15 -29.94
C LYS A 1147 34.41 21.13 -31.00
N ARG A 1148 35.12 22.24 -31.21
CA ARG A 1148 36.27 22.37 -32.12
C ARG A 1148 37.64 22.23 -31.47
N SER A 1149 37.76 22.51 -30.17
CA SER A 1149 39.06 22.72 -29.52
C SER A 1149 39.89 21.44 -29.44
N GLY A 1150 39.23 20.30 -29.27
CA GLY A 1150 39.89 19.03 -28.95
C GLY A 1150 40.62 19.03 -27.60
N LEU A 1151 40.39 20.06 -26.76
CA LEU A 1151 40.98 20.14 -25.43
C LEU A 1151 40.39 19.04 -24.54
N PRO A 1152 41.20 18.42 -23.65
CA PRO A 1152 40.65 17.55 -22.61
C PRO A 1152 39.61 18.31 -21.79
N ALA A 1153 38.58 17.60 -21.34
CA ALA A 1153 37.66 18.13 -20.36
C ALA A 1153 38.44 18.37 -19.06
N ALA A 1154 38.31 19.56 -18.47
CA ALA A 1154 38.83 19.83 -17.13
C ALA A 1154 38.09 18.96 -16.11
N GLU A 1155 38.78 17.99 -15.50
CA GLU A 1155 38.19 17.12 -14.48
C GLU A 1155 37.95 17.88 -13.17
N PRO A 1156 37.13 17.36 -12.24
CA PRO A 1156 36.92 17.98 -10.92
C PRO A 1156 38.21 18.19 -10.12
N GLU A 1157 39.22 17.33 -10.34
CA GLU A 1157 40.53 17.39 -9.68
C GLU A 1157 41.43 18.50 -10.25
N ASP A 1158 41.22 18.92 -11.51
CA ASP A 1158 41.99 20.00 -12.15
C ASP A 1158 41.52 21.42 -11.74
N GLN A 1159 40.50 21.50 -10.87
CA GLN A 1159 39.84 22.75 -10.46
C GLN A 1159 40.41 23.22 -9.11
N ASP A 1160 41.53 23.96 -9.15
CA ASP A 1160 42.10 24.57 -7.95
C ASP A 1160 41.27 25.76 -7.47
N TRP A 1161 40.23 25.44 -6.68
CA TRP A 1161 39.34 26.40 -6.03
C TRP A 1161 40.06 27.31 -5.02
N SER A 1162 41.28 27.00 -4.58
CA SER A 1162 42.05 27.90 -3.71
C SER A 1162 42.44 29.18 -4.44
N LEU A 1163 42.79 29.10 -5.74
CA LEU A 1163 43.17 30.26 -6.55
C LEU A 1163 42.05 31.31 -6.64
N VAL A 1164 40.80 30.86 -6.83
CA VAL A 1164 39.65 31.78 -6.88
C VAL A 1164 39.25 32.28 -5.50
N ALA A 1165 39.45 31.48 -4.44
CA ALA A 1165 39.24 31.96 -3.07
C ALA A 1165 40.23 33.06 -2.68
N ASP A 1166 41.49 32.91 -3.08
CA ASP A 1166 42.55 33.89 -2.91
C ASP A 1166 42.24 35.19 -3.70
N ALA A 1167 41.84 35.06 -4.97
CA ALA A 1167 41.45 36.19 -5.81
C ALA A 1167 40.18 36.91 -5.29
N PHE A 1168 39.19 36.17 -4.78
CA PHE A 1168 37.97 36.70 -4.18
C PHE A 1168 38.26 37.50 -2.90
N THR A 1169 39.10 36.96 -2.02
CA THR A 1169 39.52 37.64 -0.78
C THR A 1169 40.31 38.92 -1.09
N LYS A 1170 41.25 38.86 -2.05
CA LYS A 1170 41.99 40.03 -2.56
C LYS A 1170 41.08 41.08 -3.22
N SER A 1171 39.89 40.69 -3.69
CA SER A 1171 38.87 41.57 -4.26
C SER A 1171 37.88 42.12 -3.23
N GLY A 1172 38.12 41.94 -1.92
CA GLY A 1172 37.20 42.40 -0.86
C GLY A 1172 35.97 41.51 -0.68
N GLY A 1173 36.04 40.24 -1.08
CA GLY A 1173 35.07 39.21 -0.73
C GLY A 1173 35.34 38.62 0.66
N THR A 1174 34.28 38.37 1.43
CA THR A 1174 34.35 37.85 2.80
C THR A 1174 34.10 36.33 2.88
N PRO A 1175 34.60 35.64 3.92
CA PRO A 1175 34.26 34.23 4.16
C PRO A 1175 32.75 33.97 4.27
N THR A 1176 31.97 34.93 4.77
CA THR A 1176 30.51 34.85 4.86
C THR A 1176 29.85 34.88 3.48
N GLU A 1177 30.26 35.79 2.60
CA GLU A 1177 29.79 35.84 1.21
C GLU A 1177 30.17 34.58 0.43
N MET A 1178 31.40 34.09 0.61
CA MET A 1178 31.86 32.83 0.01
C MET A 1178 31.06 31.62 0.52
N GLY A 1179 30.82 31.56 1.83
CA GLY A 1179 30.00 30.53 2.45
C GLY A 1179 28.55 30.56 1.95
N ALA A 1180 27.97 31.75 1.76
CA ALA A 1180 26.63 31.90 1.20
C ALA A 1180 26.53 31.36 -0.23
N ILE A 1181 27.52 31.66 -1.10
CA ILE A 1181 27.56 31.10 -2.46
C ILE A 1181 27.76 29.57 -2.42
N ALA A 1182 28.72 29.07 -1.64
CA ALA A 1182 29.10 27.66 -1.60
C ALA A 1182 27.97 26.74 -1.10
N HIS A 1183 27.13 27.22 -0.16
CA HIS A 1183 25.97 26.50 0.34
C HIS A 1183 24.68 26.81 -0.44
N ALA A 1184 24.77 27.60 -1.53
CA ALA A 1184 23.63 28.13 -2.29
C ALA A 1184 22.54 28.77 -1.39
N ASN A 1185 22.97 29.50 -0.35
CA ASN A 1185 22.09 30.11 0.64
C ASN A 1185 21.26 31.22 -0.01
N GLN A 1186 20.03 30.87 -0.40
CA GLN A 1186 19.16 31.76 -1.16
C GLN A 1186 18.77 33.00 -0.35
N ASP A 1187 18.64 32.89 0.97
CA ASP A 1187 18.20 33.96 1.87
C ASP A 1187 19.30 34.96 2.25
N PHE A 1188 20.53 34.77 1.76
CA PHE A 1188 21.63 35.70 2.02
C PHE A 1188 21.44 37.03 1.26
N ALA A 1189 21.11 38.09 2.00
CA ALA A 1189 20.95 39.44 1.45
C ALA A 1189 22.27 39.95 0.83
N GLY A 1190 22.25 40.29 -0.46
CA GLY A 1190 23.43 40.70 -1.22
C GLY A 1190 24.15 39.57 -1.95
N LEU A 1191 23.52 38.40 -2.12
CA LEU A 1191 24.01 37.29 -2.92
C LEU A 1191 24.43 37.73 -4.34
N CYS A 1192 23.73 38.68 -4.95
CA CYS A 1192 24.08 39.27 -6.25
C CYS A 1192 25.48 39.91 -6.25
N SER A 1193 25.81 40.67 -5.19
CA SER A 1193 27.12 41.31 -5.02
C SER A 1193 28.22 40.30 -4.73
N ALA A 1194 27.93 39.30 -3.89
CA ALA A 1194 28.82 38.18 -3.64
C ALA A 1194 29.14 37.40 -4.95
N THR A 1195 28.12 37.09 -5.76
CA THR A 1195 28.31 36.43 -7.05
C THR A 1195 29.09 37.30 -8.03
N ALA A 1196 28.84 38.61 -8.10
CA ALA A 1196 29.63 39.53 -8.94
C ALA A 1196 31.13 39.50 -8.59
N LYS A 1197 31.46 39.54 -7.28
CA LYS A 1197 32.84 39.39 -6.80
C LYS A 1197 33.47 38.06 -7.21
N LEU A 1198 32.72 36.95 -7.16
CA LEU A 1198 33.22 35.62 -7.57
C LEU A 1198 33.51 35.54 -9.07
N LEU A 1199 32.62 36.05 -9.92
CA LEU A 1199 32.85 36.08 -11.37
C LEU A 1199 34.04 36.98 -11.73
N ALA A 1200 34.17 38.14 -11.07
CA ALA A 1200 35.33 39.02 -11.25
C ALA A 1200 36.64 38.36 -10.80
N ALA A 1201 36.64 37.65 -9.66
CA ALA A 1201 37.79 36.90 -9.16
C ALA A 1201 38.23 35.81 -10.16
N ALA A 1202 37.29 35.00 -10.66
CA ALA A 1202 37.57 33.96 -11.65
C ALA A 1202 38.09 34.52 -12.99
N LEU A 1203 37.57 35.68 -13.43
CA LEU A 1203 38.07 36.38 -14.62
C LEU A 1203 39.50 36.94 -14.47
N SER A 1204 39.99 37.13 -13.25
CA SER A 1204 41.37 37.57 -13.02
C SER A 1204 42.41 36.45 -13.14
N LEU A 1205 41.98 35.18 -13.12
CA LEU A 1205 42.85 34.01 -13.24
C LEU A 1205 43.32 33.79 -14.69
N GLN A 1206 44.58 33.39 -14.84
CA GLN A 1206 45.24 33.15 -16.13
C GLN A 1206 45.79 31.72 -16.23
N GLY A 1207 45.95 31.22 -17.46
CA GLY A 1207 46.47 29.88 -17.74
C GLY A 1207 45.47 28.75 -17.47
N GLU A 1208 45.92 27.51 -17.60
CA GLU A 1208 45.05 26.32 -17.54
C GLU A 1208 44.22 26.22 -16.24
N PRO A 1209 44.74 26.45 -15.02
CA PRO A 1209 43.92 26.41 -13.80
C PRO A 1209 42.84 27.51 -13.80
N GLY A 1210 43.15 28.69 -14.35
CA GLY A 1210 42.20 29.77 -14.56
C GLY A 1210 41.08 29.39 -15.53
N ARG A 1211 41.41 28.70 -16.63
CA ARG A 1211 40.41 28.14 -17.56
C ARG A 1211 39.48 27.19 -16.82
N HIS A 1212 40.03 26.25 -16.05
CA HIS A 1212 39.26 25.19 -15.38
C HIS A 1212 38.23 25.74 -14.41
N VAL A 1213 38.60 26.73 -13.60
CA VAL A 1213 37.67 27.45 -12.71
C VAL A 1213 36.57 28.15 -13.51
N LYS A 1214 36.91 28.87 -14.59
CA LYS A 1214 35.92 29.57 -15.43
C LYS A 1214 34.95 28.59 -16.10
N THR A 1215 35.44 27.47 -16.63
CA THR A 1215 34.61 26.45 -17.27
C THR A 1215 33.72 25.71 -16.27
N ALA A 1216 34.21 25.45 -15.05
CA ALA A 1216 33.42 24.86 -13.97
C ALA A 1216 32.30 25.80 -13.50
N LEU A 1217 32.59 27.10 -13.33
CA LEU A 1217 31.59 28.11 -12.99
C LEU A 1217 30.54 28.28 -14.10
N LEU A 1218 30.95 28.28 -15.38
CA LEU A 1218 29.99 28.27 -16.50
C LEU A 1218 29.12 27.02 -16.49
N TYR A 1219 29.68 25.84 -16.21
CA TYR A 1219 28.93 24.60 -16.14
C TYR A 1219 27.90 24.62 -15.01
N ALA A 1220 28.26 25.16 -13.83
CA ALA A 1220 27.32 25.38 -12.72
C ALA A 1220 26.19 26.37 -13.11
N VAL A 1221 26.52 27.50 -13.72
CA VAL A 1221 25.57 28.52 -14.22
C VAL A 1221 24.67 28.00 -15.35
N VAL A 1222 25.08 26.94 -16.06
CA VAL A 1222 24.27 26.29 -17.10
C VAL A 1222 23.41 25.15 -16.55
N LYS A 1223 23.85 24.47 -15.50
CA LYS A 1223 23.13 23.39 -14.80
C LYS A 1223 21.95 23.92 -13.98
N ASN A 1224 22.12 25.09 -13.35
CA ASN A 1224 21.10 25.82 -12.60
C ASN A 1224 20.23 26.68 -13.55
#